data_AF-A0A8T6SCF4-F1
#
_entry.id   AF-A0A8T6SCF4-F1
#
_cell.length_a   1.000
_cell.length_b   1.000
_cell.length_c   1.000
_cell.angle_alpha   90.00
_cell.angle_beta   90.00
_cell.angle_gamma   90.00
#
_symmetry.space_group_name_H-M   'P 1'
#
loop_
_entity.id
_entity.type
_entity.pdbx_description
1 polymer ?
#
loop_
_entity_poly.entity_id
_entity_poly.type
_entity_poly.pdbx_seq_one_letter_code
_entity_poly.pdbx_strand_id
1 'polypeptide(L)'
;MDPRSTWWHEIHPNYCKWWHLTSWEDNQPLGEPGHGKLSPRDQIDMVEEGGAEKIWYHVDRMTIALNVTLESDPTQWMKIEMKTWLFEEMYEALKHPVNTLWHEVYPDYSNVYNLTWWDWLYDDNCNGVLDVCDYIWLMNPQSGIEERYHVEDVCYDIILNKKIMDPIGTQWHELYPSFSNHHQVTSWEEELDDPYPGRLSPNDQIDMYNATSGRTEWYHVDRVTLTLNVSIIFEPGIFYLFEFKGPFEDIYKVKTKPLGTNWTMVWPDYWPEIEYPPALLEGWEDNCNGVLDVCDNITLGGEYCHVEDLAIDLVLNKKIADPVCTYWDELYPTFGNQYHIVQWKDNLDGLLSPCDYVNLTLQPDGPTEEYHVENVTLTLLVSNTTGTETMYIEFEGGYAQMYQVKTSPLGSLWHEVYPDFGLGYELEGWQDNCNGVLSFCDLIDLRDSLTQKVTTWHIEGVHVDMVAKKEAEPVHDVAVTSVTPQFGAVPQGWPCPITVTVKNEGNFTETFDVDVKYDGAHVTTSPTTVNNLPSGTSKTLTFCWVTKNVPVGNYTITAYAHPVPNETDTADNTLVDGIVTIQAPSPPGFYWKEGFCDYAPSGMPDFDERQDAWNATGTWTYCSPTAVANSLWWFDSKYEPAQPPVLPPTISDGFPLVTSYNAGVWDDHDPQNVQPFIQHLAYLMDTDGQRTGIPHMGTYVNDSQAGITHYLSWSGVNPVGDVNGDGIVDKTDASIVNASMGSTPGTPGWDMRADIFPITLGWPGAADNLIDINDLALVTGNLNATGMFYEHTVNQPHFYYVEEEVERSQDVVLSIGFWYWNGEFWEYREELGHSVTVAGVNSEELKIGISDPIWDAFENGLIPQGRVPIPHAHVAPPPPYITHNDAALVSHDIYDVMNVTLTPGSPGRWILHLYPGGPGDPVAWPSIGWYAVVEDAVITSPLAVHDVAIVNVTTCRGATVIHENVTACINVTVTNEGDVTETFNATTYWNTTAIQTIQFTLPSAASNSTCFRWNTTGLTLYRNYTVSASAPPVPGEADTADNNFTDGTVQAVMVGDTNADRNVDLKDVFAVALAYGSYPGHPNWNPNLDINCDGTIDLKDYFATALNYGATYP
;
A
#
# COMPACT_ATOMS: atom_id res chain seq x y z
N MET A 1 -31.54 -23.72 55.21
CA MET A 1 -31.33 -22.27 55.04
C MET A 1 -30.45 -22.10 53.82
N ASP A 2 -30.53 -20.97 53.15
CA ASP A 2 -29.59 -20.60 52.11
C ASP A 2 -28.17 -20.53 52.73
N PRO A 3 -27.23 -21.40 52.32
CA PRO A 3 -25.89 -21.48 52.90
C PRO A 3 -24.96 -20.39 52.35
N ARG A 4 -25.39 -19.59 51.35
CA ARG A 4 -24.57 -18.53 50.77
C ARG A 4 -24.17 -17.51 51.84
N SER A 5 -22.93 -17.04 51.74
CA SER A 5 -22.28 -16.09 52.67
C SER A 5 -22.05 -16.61 54.09
N THR A 6 -22.02 -17.93 54.28
CA THR A 6 -21.63 -18.54 55.55
C THR A 6 -20.12 -18.80 55.61
N TRP A 7 -19.55 -18.71 56.81
CA TRP A 7 -18.13 -18.99 57.06
C TRP A 7 -17.96 -20.38 57.66
N TRP A 8 -17.06 -21.16 57.10
CA TRP A 8 -16.76 -22.54 57.48
C TRP A 8 -15.29 -22.66 57.86
N HIS A 9 -14.97 -23.50 58.84
CA HIS A 9 -13.60 -23.71 59.31
C HIS A 9 -13.11 -25.07 58.82
N GLU A 10 -12.02 -25.10 58.06
CA GLU A 10 -11.39 -26.34 57.62
C GLU A 10 -10.79 -27.07 58.83
N ILE A 11 -11.30 -28.27 59.07
CA ILE A 11 -10.84 -29.16 60.14
C ILE A 11 -9.79 -30.14 59.60
N HIS A 12 -9.92 -30.59 58.35
CA HIS A 12 -9.00 -31.51 57.67
C HIS A 12 -8.94 -31.19 56.16
N PRO A 13 -7.77 -31.35 55.48
CA PRO A 13 -6.48 -31.80 56.00
C PRO A 13 -5.68 -30.74 56.75
N ASN A 14 -5.97 -29.44 56.57
CA ASN A 14 -5.23 -28.36 57.20
C ASN A 14 -6.09 -27.61 58.21
N TYR A 15 -6.03 -28.03 59.48
CA TYR A 15 -6.69 -27.32 60.57
C TYR A 15 -6.23 -25.83 60.62
N CYS A 16 -7.18 -24.89 60.51
CA CYS A 16 -7.04 -23.40 60.64
C CYS A 16 -7.38 -22.54 59.40
N LYS A 17 -7.84 -23.09 58.27
CA LYS A 17 -8.32 -22.25 57.15
C LYS A 17 -9.79 -21.87 57.32
N TRP A 18 -10.13 -20.62 57.06
CA TRP A 18 -11.52 -20.16 57.02
C TRP A 18 -11.96 -20.02 55.57
N TRP A 19 -13.14 -20.54 55.26
CA TRP A 19 -13.73 -20.57 53.94
C TRP A 19 -15.04 -19.82 53.94
N HIS A 20 -15.23 -18.93 52.96
CA HIS A 20 -16.46 -18.18 52.75
C HIS A 20 -17.20 -18.76 51.55
N LEU A 21 -18.40 -19.32 51.78
CA LEU A 21 -19.23 -19.92 50.73
C LEU A 21 -19.89 -18.82 49.90
N THR A 22 -19.50 -18.66 48.63
CA THR A 22 -19.91 -17.52 47.79
C THR A 22 -21.07 -17.81 46.85
N SER A 23 -21.25 -19.07 46.41
CA SER A 23 -22.33 -19.52 45.55
C SER A 23 -22.75 -20.95 45.90
N TRP A 24 -23.99 -21.28 45.53
CA TRP A 24 -24.63 -22.55 45.82
C TRP A 24 -25.60 -22.91 44.70
N GLU A 25 -25.44 -24.09 44.13
CA GLU A 25 -26.31 -24.70 43.12
C GLU A 25 -27.07 -25.86 43.75
N ASP A 26 -28.37 -25.68 43.94
CA ASP A 26 -29.29 -26.71 44.42
C ASP A 26 -29.64 -27.66 43.27
N ASN A 27 -28.95 -28.80 43.25
CA ASN A 27 -29.13 -29.82 42.22
C ASN A 27 -30.14 -30.90 42.64
N GLN A 28 -30.89 -30.66 43.72
CA GLN A 28 -31.94 -31.57 44.13
C GLN A 28 -33.22 -31.31 43.32
N PRO A 29 -33.85 -32.35 42.71
CA PRO A 29 -35.05 -32.15 41.90
C PRO A 29 -36.23 -31.55 42.68
N LEU A 30 -37.00 -30.67 42.03
CA LEU A 30 -38.16 -30.01 42.60
C LEU A 30 -39.23 -31.04 43.02
N GLY A 31 -39.45 -31.19 44.33
CA GLY A 31 -40.39 -32.16 44.90
C GLY A 31 -39.73 -33.31 45.68
N GLU A 32 -38.40 -33.45 45.63
CA GLU A 32 -37.67 -34.38 46.51
C GLU A 32 -37.41 -33.76 47.91
N PRO A 33 -37.41 -34.57 48.99
CA PRO A 33 -37.04 -34.10 50.33
C PRO A 33 -35.61 -33.58 50.37
N GLY A 34 -35.44 -32.29 50.70
CA GLY A 34 -34.14 -31.63 50.77
C GLY A 34 -33.98 -30.48 49.77
N HIS A 35 -34.80 -30.43 48.71
CA HIS A 35 -34.82 -29.31 47.77
C HIS A 35 -35.01 -27.96 48.50
N GLY A 36 -34.17 -26.99 48.16
CA GLY A 36 -34.06 -25.70 48.84
C GLY A 36 -33.21 -25.71 50.12
N LYS A 37 -32.39 -26.75 50.36
CA LYS A 37 -31.44 -26.84 51.47
C LYS A 37 -30.12 -27.45 51.00
N LEU A 38 -29.00 -27.02 51.60
CA LEU A 38 -27.68 -27.61 51.32
C LEU A 38 -27.73 -29.13 51.49
N SER A 39 -27.35 -29.86 50.44
CA SER A 39 -27.46 -31.31 50.33
C SER A 39 -26.21 -31.93 49.69
N PRO A 40 -25.97 -33.26 49.86
CA PRO A 40 -24.89 -34.00 49.18
C PRO A 40 -24.96 -34.07 47.65
N ARG A 41 -25.93 -33.40 47.01
CA ARG A 41 -26.03 -33.29 45.55
C ARG A 41 -25.61 -31.92 45.04
N ASP A 42 -25.43 -30.98 45.96
CA ASP A 42 -25.25 -29.59 45.62
C ASP A 42 -23.80 -29.29 45.27
N GLN A 43 -23.63 -28.21 44.53
CA GLN A 43 -22.32 -27.65 44.25
C GLN A 43 -22.20 -26.29 44.92
N ILE A 44 -21.00 -26.01 45.39
CA ILE A 44 -20.68 -24.77 46.06
C ILE A 44 -19.34 -24.24 45.56
N ASP A 45 -19.20 -22.92 45.52
CA ASP A 45 -17.89 -22.29 45.45
C ASP A 45 -17.56 -21.64 46.80
N MET A 46 -16.27 -21.66 47.14
CA MET A 46 -15.77 -21.04 48.36
C MET A 46 -14.49 -20.27 48.08
N VAL A 47 -14.28 -19.21 48.87
CA VAL A 47 -13.07 -18.38 48.86
C VAL A 47 -12.40 -18.47 50.23
N GLU A 48 -11.08 -18.70 50.27
CA GLU A 48 -10.30 -18.70 51.51
C GLU A 48 -10.27 -17.29 52.14
N GLU A 49 -10.24 -17.18 53.46
CA GLU A 49 -10.16 -15.91 54.19
C GLU A 49 -8.97 -15.05 53.72
N GLY A 50 -9.26 -13.87 53.17
CA GLY A 50 -8.25 -12.97 52.61
C GLY A 50 -7.81 -13.30 51.17
N GLY A 51 -8.32 -14.40 50.60
CA GLY A 51 -8.17 -14.74 49.19
C GLY A 51 -9.23 -14.10 48.29
N ALA A 52 -9.01 -14.14 46.98
CA ALA A 52 -9.97 -13.72 45.96
C ALA A 52 -10.31 -14.83 44.95
N GLU A 53 -9.60 -15.96 45.02
CA GLU A 53 -9.77 -17.11 44.14
C GLU A 53 -10.98 -17.93 44.60
N LYS A 54 -11.89 -18.21 43.66
CA LYS A 54 -13.03 -19.08 43.89
C LYS A 54 -12.63 -20.52 43.57
N ILE A 55 -12.88 -21.42 44.52
CA ILE A 55 -12.64 -22.85 44.34
C ILE A 55 -13.97 -23.58 44.38
N TRP A 56 -14.23 -24.40 43.37
CA TRP A 56 -15.46 -25.19 43.26
C TRP A 56 -15.33 -26.55 43.94
N TYR A 57 -16.39 -26.91 44.65
CA TYR A 57 -16.52 -28.18 45.33
C TYR A 57 -17.89 -28.80 45.04
N HIS A 58 -17.91 -30.13 44.91
CA HIS A 58 -19.13 -30.91 45.08
C HIS A 58 -19.30 -31.23 46.57
N VAL A 59 -20.51 -31.05 47.11
CA VAL A 59 -20.81 -31.41 48.49
C VAL A 59 -20.92 -32.93 48.57
N ASP A 60 -19.92 -33.57 49.16
CA ASP A 60 -19.87 -35.02 49.30
C ASP A 60 -20.89 -35.52 50.32
N ARG A 61 -20.94 -34.87 51.50
CA ARG A 61 -21.95 -35.15 52.54
C ARG A 61 -22.12 -34.01 53.53
N MET A 62 -23.23 -34.05 54.24
CA MET A 62 -23.48 -33.27 55.46
C MET A 62 -23.23 -34.17 56.67
N THR A 63 -22.68 -33.65 57.77
CA THR A 63 -22.42 -34.38 59.01
C THR A 63 -22.79 -33.53 60.24
N ILE A 64 -22.77 -34.16 61.43
CA ILE A 64 -22.78 -33.45 62.72
C ILE A 64 -21.42 -33.63 63.38
N ALA A 65 -20.84 -32.54 63.86
CA ALA A 65 -19.63 -32.55 64.66
C ALA A 65 -19.89 -32.06 66.08
N LEU A 66 -19.34 -32.79 67.06
CA LEU A 66 -19.29 -32.40 68.46
C LEU A 66 -17.88 -31.91 68.79
N ASN A 67 -17.80 -30.76 69.46
CA ASN A 67 -16.59 -30.36 70.15
C ASN A 67 -16.69 -30.82 71.60
N VAL A 68 -15.76 -31.64 72.07
CA VAL A 68 -15.85 -32.25 73.39
C VAL A 68 -14.55 -32.11 74.17
N THR A 69 -14.65 -31.85 75.48
CA THR A 69 -13.52 -31.79 76.41
C THR A 69 -13.53 -33.00 77.34
N LEU A 70 -12.38 -33.57 77.65
CA LEU A 70 -12.29 -34.71 78.56
C LEU A 70 -12.59 -34.24 80.00
N GLU A 71 -13.53 -34.89 80.68
CA GLU A 71 -13.96 -34.45 82.03
C GLU A 71 -12.79 -34.50 83.05
N SER A 72 -11.93 -35.51 82.93
CA SER A 72 -10.80 -35.70 83.84
C SER A 72 -9.63 -34.74 83.59
N ASP A 73 -9.55 -34.16 82.39
CA ASP A 73 -8.56 -33.16 81.99
C ASP A 73 -9.15 -32.25 80.90
N PRO A 74 -9.83 -31.15 81.28
CA PRO A 74 -10.49 -30.24 80.33
C PRO A 74 -9.53 -29.51 79.38
N THR A 75 -8.21 -29.67 79.53
CA THR A 75 -7.24 -29.16 78.54
C THR A 75 -7.10 -30.07 77.32
N GLN A 76 -7.56 -31.32 77.42
CA GLN A 76 -7.69 -32.26 76.32
C GLN A 76 -9.09 -32.13 75.72
N TRP A 77 -9.14 -31.84 74.43
CA TRP A 77 -10.38 -31.70 73.68
C TRP A 77 -10.21 -32.30 72.30
N MET A 78 -11.32 -32.69 71.70
CA MET A 78 -11.36 -33.26 70.36
C MET A 78 -12.62 -32.79 69.63
N LYS A 79 -12.52 -32.75 68.30
CA LYS A 79 -13.72 -32.72 67.45
C LYS A 79 -13.98 -34.12 66.95
N ILE A 80 -15.18 -34.59 67.19
CA ILE A 80 -15.66 -35.87 66.70
C ILE A 80 -16.85 -35.65 65.78
N GLU A 81 -16.89 -36.39 64.68
CA GLU A 81 -17.86 -36.23 63.61
C GLU A 81 -18.65 -37.52 63.42
N MET A 82 -19.98 -37.41 63.42
CA MET A 82 -20.84 -38.51 63.01
C MET A 82 -21.13 -38.37 61.52
N LYS A 83 -20.66 -39.37 60.77
CA LYS A 83 -20.89 -39.49 59.33
C LYS A 83 -22.21 -40.23 59.13
N THR A 84 -23.22 -39.58 58.53
CA THR A 84 -24.52 -40.20 58.22
C THR A 84 -24.97 -39.88 56.82
N TRP A 85 -25.90 -40.69 56.31
CA TRP A 85 -26.39 -40.63 54.93
C TRP A 85 -27.63 -39.74 54.79
N LEU A 86 -28.51 -39.73 55.81
CA LEU A 86 -29.74 -38.93 55.82
C LEU A 86 -29.71 -37.85 56.89
N PHE A 87 -30.29 -36.69 56.58
CA PHE A 87 -30.50 -35.61 57.53
C PHE A 87 -31.39 -36.07 58.71
N GLU A 88 -32.33 -36.99 58.47
CA GLU A 88 -33.18 -37.56 59.50
C GLU A 88 -32.41 -38.44 60.51
N GLU A 89 -31.34 -39.12 60.07
CA GLU A 89 -30.49 -39.94 60.95
C GLU A 89 -29.69 -39.09 61.94
N MET A 90 -29.27 -37.90 61.50
CA MET A 90 -28.62 -36.91 62.37
C MET A 90 -29.51 -36.51 63.55
N TYR A 91 -30.78 -36.25 63.28
CA TYR A 91 -31.74 -35.84 64.30
C TYR A 91 -32.09 -36.99 65.26
N GLU A 92 -32.18 -38.21 64.75
CA GLU A 92 -32.37 -39.40 65.60
C GLU A 92 -31.14 -39.69 66.46
N ALA A 93 -29.93 -39.52 65.93
CA ALA A 93 -28.70 -39.67 66.71
C ALA A 93 -28.60 -38.65 67.85
N LEU A 94 -29.04 -37.39 67.65
CA LEU A 94 -29.08 -36.42 68.75
C LEU A 94 -30.13 -36.76 69.82
N LYS A 95 -31.25 -37.39 69.45
CA LYS A 95 -32.29 -37.82 70.40
C LYS A 95 -31.96 -39.13 71.11
N HIS A 96 -31.25 -40.01 70.42
CA HIS A 96 -30.92 -41.36 70.83
C HIS A 96 -29.43 -41.64 70.57
N PRO A 97 -28.52 -40.92 71.25
CA PRO A 97 -27.09 -40.93 70.93
C PRO A 97 -26.39 -42.24 71.29
N VAL A 98 -26.97 -43.06 72.15
CA VAL A 98 -26.35 -44.29 72.63
C VAL A 98 -26.26 -45.35 71.51
N ASN A 99 -25.07 -45.93 71.33
CA ASN A 99 -24.63 -46.84 70.27
C ASN A 99 -24.40 -46.18 68.89
N THR A 100 -24.09 -44.89 68.86
CA THR A 100 -23.66 -44.20 67.64
C THR A 100 -22.14 -44.15 67.53
N LEU A 101 -21.61 -44.16 66.31
CA LEU A 101 -20.17 -44.10 66.04
C LEU A 101 -19.77 -42.68 65.63
N TRP A 102 -18.68 -42.18 66.21
CA TRP A 102 -18.17 -40.83 66.02
C TRP A 102 -16.69 -40.88 65.67
N HIS A 103 -16.30 -40.28 64.56
CA HIS A 103 -14.94 -40.27 64.05
C HIS A 103 -14.17 -39.05 64.57
N GLU A 104 -13.00 -39.25 65.15
CA GLU A 104 -12.09 -38.17 65.51
C GLU A 104 -11.59 -37.47 64.25
N VAL A 105 -11.90 -36.19 64.12
CA VAL A 105 -11.44 -35.37 63.00
C VAL A 105 -10.37 -34.36 63.43
N TYR A 106 -10.20 -34.16 64.74
CA TYR A 106 -9.13 -33.37 65.35
C TYR A 106 -8.92 -33.77 66.82
N PRO A 107 -7.67 -33.86 67.32
CA PRO A 107 -6.41 -33.56 66.62
C PRO A 107 -5.95 -34.67 65.65
N ASP A 108 -6.35 -35.92 65.86
CA ASP A 108 -5.88 -37.04 65.06
C ASP A 108 -7.02 -37.61 64.19
N TYR A 109 -6.96 -37.40 62.87
CA TYR A 109 -7.93 -37.93 61.89
C TYR A 109 -7.79 -39.45 61.72
N SER A 110 -8.19 -40.23 62.73
CA SER A 110 -7.97 -41.68 62.73
C SER A 110 -8.84 -42.52 63.68
N ASN A 111 -9.17 -42.01 64.87
CA ASN A 111 -9.90 -42.81 65.86
C ASN A 111 -11.40 -42.81 65.57
N VAL A 112 -12.07 -43.91 65.90
CA VAL A 112 -13.54 -43.97 65.92
C VAL A 112 -13.94 -44.28 67.36
N TYR A 113 -14.95 -43.59 67.87
CA TYR A 113 -15.49 -43.76 69.21
C TYR A 113 -16.94 -44.23 69.12
N ASN A 114 -17.31 -45.19 69.97
CA ASN A 114 -18.69 -45.58 70.19
C ASN A 114 -19.24 -44.78 71.39
N LEU A 115 -20.36 -44.09 71.20
CA LEU A 115 -21.05 -43.40 72.29
C LEU A 115 -21.87 -44.42 73.09
N THR A 116 -21.35 -44.84 74.24
CA THR A 116 -21.88 -45.99 74.99
C THR A 116 -22.90 -45.62 76.06
N TRP A 117 -22.89 -44.38 76.54
CA TRP A 117 -23.80 -43.94 77.60
C TRP A 117 -24.08 -42.44 77.56
N TRP A 118 -25.35 -42.10 77.71
CA TRP A 118 -25.91 -40.76 77.93
C TRP A 118 -27.30 -40.94 78.55
N ASP A 119 -27.55 -40.31 79.71
CA ASP A 119 -28.85 -40.40 80.39
C ASP A 119 -29.47 -39.04 80.73
N TRP A 120 -30.81 -39.03 80.72
CA TRP A 120 -31.63 -37.83 80.93
C TRP A 120 -31.47 -37.18 82.32
N LEU A 121 -30.97 -37.91 83.33
CA LEU A 121 -31.03 -37.48 84.74
C LEU A 121 -29.70 -36.87 85.23
N TYR A 122 -28.57 -37.33 84.70
CA TYR A 122 -27.23 -36.95 85.17
C TYR A 122 -26.32 -36.37 84.08
N ASP A 123 -26.61 -36.67 82.82
CA ASP A 123 -25.75 -36.36 81.68
C ASP A 123 -26.40 -35.35 80.70
N ASP A 124 -27.73 -35.24 80.70
CA ASP A 124 -28.53 -34.25 79.95
C ASP A 124 -28.81 -33.00 80.80
N ASN A 125 -28.74 -31.81 80.19
CA ASN A 125 -29.20 -30.56 80.78
C ASN A 125 -30.74 -30.41 80.94
N CYS A 126 -31.47 -31.53 80.81
CA CYS A 126 -32.92 -31.72 80.86
C CYS A 126 -33.69 -31.21 79.63
N ASN A 127 -33.03 -31.06 78.48
CA ASN A 127 -33.69 -30.67 77.23
C ASN A 127 -34.15 -31.89 76.39
N GLY A 128 -33.68 -33.11 76.73
CA GLY A 128 -34.04 -34.36 76.07
C GLY A 128 -33.38 -34.58 74.70
N VAL A 129 -32.29 -33.87 74.39
CA VAL A 129 -31.54 -33.97 73.14
C VAL A 129 -30.06 -33.73 73.43
N LEU A 130 -29.17 -34.54 72.86
CA LEU A 130 -27.72 -34.31 72.95
C LEU A 130 -27.37 -32.91 72.42
N ASP A 131 -26.94 -32.02 73.31
CA ASP A 131 -26.65 -30.61 73.01
C ASP A 131 -25.50 -30.11 73.90
N VAL A 132 -25.14 -28.83 73.76
CA VAL A 132 -24.12 -28.17 74.56
C VAL A 132 -24.43 -28.28 76.06
N CYS A 133 -23.38 -28.47 76.86
CA CYS A 133 -23.40 -28.73 78.30
C CYS A 133 -23.79 -30.15 78.74
N ASP A 134 -23.99 -31.08 77.81
CA ASP A 134 -24.20 -32.49 78.15
C ASP A 134 -22.87 -33.21 78.45
N TYR A 135 -22.97 -34.35 79.14
CA TYR A 135 -21.85 -35.28 79.33
C TYR A 135 -22.10 -36.57 78.57
N ILE A 136 -21.11 -37.09 77.85
CA ILE A 136 -21.21 -38.34 77.08
C ILE A 136 -20.08 -39.29 77.44
N TRP A 137 -20.35 -40.59 77.37
CA TRP A 137 -19.33 -41.64 77.47
C TRP A 137 -18.95 -42.14 76.08
N LEU A 138 -17.65 -42.08 75.79
CA LEU A 138 -17.08 -42.50 74.52
C LEU A 138 -16.10 -43.64 74.76
N MET A 139 -16.31 -44.75 74.06
CA MET A 139 -15.43 -45.92 74.04
C MET A 139 -14.68 -45.99 72.72
N ASN A 140 -13.35 -46.00 72.76
CA ASN A 140 -12.53 -46.28 71.58
C ASN A 140 -12.49 -47.81 71.34
N PRO A 141 -13.08 -48.35 70.26
CA PRO A 141 -13.17 -49.79 70.03
C PRO A 141 -11.81 -50.46 69.77
N GLN A 142 -10.83 -49.72 69.25
CA GLN A 142 -9.49 -50.25 68.97
C GLN A 142 -8.66 -50.46 70.25
N SER A 143 -8.74 -49.53 71.19
CA SER A 143 -8.00 -49.58 72.47
C SER A 143 -8.80 -50.20 73.62
N GLY A 144 -10.13 -50.20 73.53
CA GLY A 144 -11.06 -50.63 74.58
C GLY A 144 -11.21 -49.65 75.75
N ILE A 145 -10.66 -48.44 75.65
CA ILE A 145 -10.73 -47.41 76.68
C ILE A 145 -12.08 -46.67 76.58
N GLU A 146 -12.74 -46.45 77.71
CA GLU A 146 -14.01 -45.71 77.82
C GLU A 146 -13.85 -44.54 78.80
N GLU A 147 -14.18 -43.34 78.34
CA GLU A 147 -13.96 -42.08 79.07
C GLU A 147 -15.17 -41.15 78.93
N ARG A 148 -15.31 -40.22 79.89
CA ARG A 148 -16.42 -39.27 79.95
C ARG A 148 -15.97 -37.89 79.47
N TYR A 149 -16.75 -37.32 78.58
CA TYR A 149 -16.49 -36.05 77.92
C TYR A 149 -17.65 -35.09 78.12
N HIS A 150 -17.35 -33.79 78.17
CA HIS A 150 -18.33 -32.70 78.19
C HIS A 150 -18.48 -32.13 76.78
N VAL A 151 -19.72 -31.91 76.34
CA VAL A 151 -20.04 -31.36 75.02
C VAL A 151 -19.99 -29.84 75.08
N GLU A 152 -18.98 -29.26 74.43
CA GLU A 152 -18.75 -27.82 74.35
C GLU A 152 -19.49 -27.15 73.20
N ASP A 153 -19.68 -27.87 72.09
CA ASP A 153 -20.35 -27.34 70.89
C ASP A 153 -20.96 -28.47 70.06
N VAL A 154 -22.05 -28.17 69.36
CA VAL A 154 -22.71 -29.05 68.39
C VAL A 154 -22.92 -28.25 67.10
N CYS A 155 -22.29 -28.69 66.02
CA CYS A 155 -22.33 -27.99 64.74
C CYS A 155 -22.60 -28.95 63.57
N TYR A 156 -23.14 -28.40 62.47
CA TYR A 156 -23.17 -29.12 61.19
C TYR A 156 -21.83 -28.95 60.51
N ASP A 157 -21.38 -29.98 59.82
CA ASP A 157 -20.13 -29.99 59.06
C ASP A 157 -20.36 -30.59 57.65
N ILE A 158 -19.42 -30.37 56.74
CA ILE A 158 -19.52 -30.81 55.34
C ILE A 158 -18.22 -31.44 54.88
N ILE A 159 -18.34 -32.54 54.11
CA ILE A 159 -17.20 -33.11 53.38
C ILE A 159 -17.34 -32.72 51.92
N LEU A 160 -16.24 -32.32 51.30
CA LEU A 160 -16.21 -31.70 49.98
C LEU A 160 -15.22 -32.41 49.05
N ASN A 161 -15.61 -32.58 47.79
CA ASN A 161 -14.73 -33.02 46.71
C ASN A 161 -14.35 -31.82 45.84
N LYS A 162 -13.07 -31.48 45.77
CA LYS A 162 -12.57 -30.35 44.96
C LYS A 162 -12.62 -30.70 43.46
N LYS A 163 -13.17 -29.81 42.63
CA LYS A 163 -13.13 -29.95 41.15
C LYS A 163 -11.73 -29.64 40.59
N ILE A 164 -11.36 -30.20 39.44
CA ILE A 164 -10.08 -29.91 38.76
C ILE A 164 -10.17 -28.51 38.14
N MET A 165 -9.58 -27.51 38.80
CA MET A 165 -9.64 -26.10 38.40
C MET A 165 -8.57 -25.71 37.36
N ASP A 166 -7.43 -26.40 37.36
CA ASP A 166 -6.35 -26.25 36.39
C ASP A 166 -5.82 -27.65 36.06
N PRO A 167 -6.12 -28.20 34.88
CA PRO A 167 -5.68 -29.52 34.49
C PRO A 167 -4.22 -29.53 34.03
N ILE A 168 -3.56 -28.37 33.83
CA ILE A 168 -2.20 -28.33 33.29
C ILE A 168 -1.24 -29.06 34.24
N GLY A 169 -0.47 -29.99 33.66
CA GLY A 169 0.51 -30.80 34.37
C GLY A 169 -0.05 -32.09 34.97
N THR A 170 -1.37 -32.31 34.98
CA THR A 170 -2.00 -33.55 35.42
C THR A 170 -1.57 -34.73 34.54
N GLN A 171 -1.46 -35.92 35.15
CA GLN A 171 -1.02 -37.15 34.50
C GLN A 171 -2.23 -38.06 34.28
N TRP A 172 -2.38 -38.56 33.06
CA TRP A 172 -3.48 -39.41 32.63
C TRP A 172 -2.94 -40.71 32.04
N HIS A 173 -3.70 -41.79 32.16
CA HIS A 173 -3.35 -43.07 31.58
C HIS A 173 -4.36 -43.41 30.50
N GLU A 174 -3.90 -43.61 29.27
CA GLU A 174 -4.76 -44.00 28.15
C GLU A 174 -5.31 -45.39 28.43
N LEU A 175 -6.63 -45.51 28.65
CA LEU A 175 -7.28 -46.81 28.85
C LEU A 175 -7.68 -47.46 27.52
N TYR A 176 -8.12 -46.67 26.55
CA TYR A 176 -8.56 -47.08 25.21
C TYR A 176 -7.91 -46.19 24.14
N PRO A 177 -7.49 -46.72 22.96
CA PRO A 177 -7.74 -48.07 22.44
C PRO A 177 -6.79 -49.16 22.91
N SER A 178 -5.72 -48.84 23.63
CA SER A 178 -4.60 -49.80 23.77
C SER A 178 -3.98 -49.95 25.16
N PHE A 179 -4.54 -49.34 26.21
CA PHE A 179 -4.01 -49.36 27.59
C PHE A 179 -2.47 -49.26 27.65
N SER A 180 -1.90 -48.23 27.01
CA SER A 180 -0.48 -48.27 26.63
C SER A 180 0.33 -47.02 26.95
N ASN A 181 -0.31 -45.87 27.15
CA ASN A 181 0.38 -44.58 27.16
C ASN A 181 0.07 -43.76 28.41
N HIS A 182 1.10 -43.11 28.93
CA HIS A 182 0.95 -42.03 29.89
C HIS A 182 0.94 -40.69 29.17
N HIS A 183 -0.03 -39.87 29.52
CA HIS A 183 -0.24 -38.55 28.93
C HIS A 183 -0.14 -37.47 30.01
N GLN A 184 0.35 -36.30 29.63
CA GLN A 184 0.37 -35.12 30.48
C GLN A 184 -0.34 -33.97 29.78
N VAL A 185 -1.27 -33.30 30.46
CA VAL A 185 -1.87 -32.08 29.92
C VAL A 185 -0.83 -30.95 29.92
N THR A 186 -0.59 -30.34 28.76
CA THR A 186 0.43 -29.29 28.58
C THR A 186 -0.16 -27.92 28.29
N SER A 187 -1.39 -27.85 27.79
CA SER A 187 -2.17 -26.61 27.62
C SER A 187 -3.65 -26.91 27.86
N TRP A 188 -4.40 -25.87 28.17
CA TRP A 188 -5.83 -25.93 28.41
C TRP A 188 -6.46 -24.60 28.02
N GLU A 189 -7.49 -24.66 27.18
CA GLU A 189 -8.26 -23.51 26.71
C GLU A 189 -9.75 -23.78 26.94
N GLU A 190 -10.41 -22.82 27.60
CA GLU A 190 -11.85 -22.81 27.83
C GLU A 190 -12.53 -21.93 26.77
N GLU A 191 -13.74 -22.31 26.35
CA GLU A 191 -14.53 -21.46 25.46
C GLU A 191 -15.16 -20.28 26.21
N LEU A 192 -15.34 -19.15 25.50
CA LEU A 192 -15.87 -17.91 26.10
C LEU A 192 -17.28 -18.06 26.70
N ASP A 193 -18.06 -19.01 26.17
CA ASP A 193 -19.43 -19.31 26.60
C ASP A 193 -19.53 -20.66 27.33
N ASP A 194 -18.43 -21.17 27.90
CA ASP A 194 -18.46 -22.43 28.68
C ASP A 194 -19.49 -22.31 29.83
N PRO A 195 -20.48 -23.23 29.90
CA PRO A 195 -21.42 -23.28 31.03
C PRO A 195 -20.75 -23.55 32.39
N TYR A 196 -19.50 -24.00 32.42
CA TYR A 196 -18.77 -24.43 33.61
C TYR A 196 -17.38 -23.77 33.75
N PRO A 197 -17.30 -22.42 33.73
CA PRO A 197 -16.02 -21.74 33.59
C PRO A 197 -15.08 -21.89 34.80
N GLY A 198 -13.78 -21.95 34.51
CA GLY A 198 -12.69 -22.05 35.46
C GLY A 198 -12.40 -23.47 35.95
N ARG A 199 -12.90 -24.52 35.29
CA ARG A 199 -12.70 -25.92 35.69
C ARG A 199 -12.71 -26.83 34.46
N LEU A 200 -12.03 -27.97 34.54
CA LEU A 200 -12.03 -28.95 33.45
C LEU A 200 -13.45 -29.46 33.18
N SER A 201 -14.00 -29.13 32.01
CA SER A 201 -15.37 -29.46 31.56
C SER A 201 -15.38 -30.16 30.20
N PRO A 202 -16.52 -30.76 29.82
CA PRO A 202 -16.82 -31.01 28.41
C PRO A 202 -16.76 -29.69 27.61
N ASN A 203 -16.23 -29.76 26.38
CA ASN A 203 -15.97 -28.64 25.45
C ASN A 203 -14.63 -27.90 25.61
N ASP A 204 -13.88 -28.20 26.66
CA ASP A 204 -12.52 -27.69 26.80
C ASP A 204 -11.61 -28.22 25.70
N GLN A 205 -10.55 -27.46 25.41
CA GLN A 205 -9.49 -27.88 24.51
C GLN A 205 -8.22 -28.10 25.33
N ILE A 206 -7.58 -29.25 25.11
CA ILE A 206 -6.36 -29.62 25.84
C ILE A 206 -5.30 -30.16 24.89
N ASP A 207 -4.05 -29.81 25.20
CA ASP A 207 -2.90 -30.47 24.61
C ASP A 207 -2.44 -31.60 25.51
N MET A 208 -2.27 -32.80 24.96
CA MET A 208 -1.71 -33.93 25.69
C MET A 208 -0.36 -34.34 25.12
N TYR A 209 0.67 -34.26 25.95
CA TYR A 209 1.98 -34.84 25.70
C TYR A 209 1.94 -36.34 25.99
N ASN A 210 2.13 -37.16 24.97
CA ASN A 210 2.24 -38.62 25.10
C ASN A 210 3.70 -39.01 25.39
N ALA A 211 3.94 -39.58 26.57
CA ALA A 211 5.28 -39.93 27.04
C ALA A 211 5.95 -41.06 26.21
N THR A 212 5.16 -41.89 25.54
CA THR A 212 5.65 -43.01 24.71
C THR A 212 6.05 -42.53 23.31
N SER A 213 5.23 -41.68 22.68
CA SER A 213 5.48 -41.19 21.32
C SER A 213 6.40 -39.95 21.28
N GLY A 214 6.49 -39.21 22.40
CA GLY A 214 7.23 -37.95 22.50
C GLY A 214 6.57 -36.80 21.74
N ARG A 215 5.29 -36.92 21.39
CA ARG A 215 4.52 -35.91 20.66
C ARG A 215 3.44 -35.32 21.55
N THR A 216 3.18 -34.03 21.35
CA THR A 216 2.00 -33.36 21.88
C THR A 216 0.93 -33.38 20.80
N GLU A 217 -0.26 -33.86 21.15
CA GLU A 217 -1.41 -33.91 20.26
C GLU A 217 -2.56 -33.10 20.86
N TRP A 218 -3.36 -32.49 19.98
CA TRP A 218 -4.44 -31.57 20.33
C TRP A 218 -5.76 -32.32 20.41
N TYR A 219 -6.48 -32.13 21.51
CA TYR A 219 -7.74 -32.80 21.78
C TYR A 219 -8.82 -31.80 22.20
N HIS A 220 -10.04 -32.08 21.77
CA HIS A 220 -11.24 -31.54 22.37
C HIS A 220 -11.72 -32.52 23.45
N VAL A 221 -12.00 -32.01 24.65
CA VAL A 221 -12.60 -32.77 25.75
C VAL A 221 -14.05 -33.05 25.39
N ASP A 222 -14.30 -34.25 24.91
CA ASP A 222 -15.65 -34.72 24.61
C ASP A 222 -16.42 -34.83 25.93
N ARG A 223 -15.83 -35.50 26.94
CA ARG A 223 -16.49 -35.75 28.23
C ARG A 223 -15.48 -35.88 29.37
N VAL A 224 -15.93 -35.51 30.57
CA VAL A 224 -15.27 -35.86 31.83
C VAL A 224 -16.11 -36.93 32.52
N THR A 225 -15.50 -38.08 32.79
CA THR A 225 -16.16 -39.32 33.24
C THR A 225 -15.60 -39.80 34.58
N LEU A 226 -16.13 -40.91 35.12
CA LEU A 226 -15.53 -41.62 36.24
C LEU A 226 -15.18 -43.05 35.83
N THR A 227 -13.98 -43.50 36.19
CA THR A 227 -13.54 -44.87 35.99
C THR A 227 -13.41 -45.60 37.31
N LEU A 228 -14.18 -46.68 37.42
CA LEU A 228 -14.22 -47.60 38.55
C LEU A 228 -13.28 -48.78 38.27
N ASN A 229 -12.33 -48.97 39.18
CA ASN A 229 -11.41 -50.09 39.19
C ASN A 229 -11.88 -51.13 40.20
N VAL A 230 -12.12 -52.36 39.75
CA VAL A 230 -12.66 -53.42 40.59
C VAL A 230 -11.87 -54.72 40.47
N SER A 231 -11.83 -55.49 41.55
CA SER A 231 -11.39 -56.89 41.55
C SER A 231 -12.57 -57.81 41.87
N ILE A 232 -12.72 -58.91 41.14
CA ILE A 232 -13.79 -59.88 41.41
C ILE A 232 -13.37 -60.73 42.61
N ILE A 233 -14.20 -60.80 43.65
CA ILE A 233 -13.82 -61.37 44.97
C ILE A 233 -13.44 -62.85 44.89
N PHE A 234 -13.97 -63.58 43.90
CA PHE A 234 -13.65 -65.00 43.67
C PHE A 234 -12.49 -65.24 42.68
N GLU A 235 -11.92 -64.17 42.10
CA GLU A 235 -10.74 -64.18 41.21
C GLU A 235 -9.67 -63.16 41.65
N PRO A 236 -9.08 -63.34 42.85
CA PRO A 236 -8.15 -62.36 43.41
C PRO A 236 -6.89 -62.19 42.56
N GLY A 237 -6.60 -60.94 42.17
CA GLY A 237 -5.37 -60.54 41.46
C GLY A 237 -5.56 -60.08 40.01
N ILE A 238 -6.79 -60.07 39.50
CA ILE A 238 -7.15 -59.46 38.21
C ILE A 238 -8.04 -58.25 38.49
N PHE A 239 -7.76 -57.13 37.84
CA PHE A 239 -8.55 -55.92 37.95
C PHE A 239 -9.25 -55.62 36.62
N TYR A 240 -10.40 -54.98 36.72
CA TYR A 240 -11.25 -54.57 35.60
C TYR A 240 -11.56 -53.09 35.74
N LEU A 241 -11.56 -52.38 34.63
CA LEU A 241 -11.91 -50.96 34.60
C LEU A 241 -13.24 -50.78 33.89
N PHE A 242 -14.14 -50.11 34.58
CA PHE A 242 -15.47 -49.78 34.10
C PHE A 242 -15.66 -48.26 34.13
N GLU A 243 -16.10 -47.68 33.03
CA GLU A 243 -16.27 -46.24 32.89
C GLU A 243 -17.76 -45.87 32.98
N PHE A 244 -18.07 -44.88 33.83
CA PHE A 244 -19.38 -44.26 33.92
C PHE A 244 -19.46 -43.09 32.94
N LYS A 245 -20.35 -43.24 31.97
CA LYS A 245 -20.57 -42.32 30.84
C LYS A 245 -21.86 -41.50 30.99
N GLY A 246 -22.33 -41.25 32.20
CA GLY A 246 -23.51 -40.40 32.41
C GLY A 246 -23.24 -38.91 32.18
N PRO A 247 -24.27 -38.05 32.33
CA PRO A 247 -24.12 -36.60 32.24
C PRO A 247 -23.02 -36.06 33.16
N PHE A 248 -22.31 -35.00 32.74
CA PHE A 248 -21.17 -34.45 33.47
C PHE A 248 -21.49 -34.10 34.94
N GLU A 249 -22.66 -33.52 35.21
CA GLU A 249 -23.05 -33.17 36.58
C GLU A 249 -23.60 -34.37 37.39
N ASP A 250 -23.79 -35.52 36.76
CA ASP A 250 -24.22 -36.76 37.41
C ASP A 250 -23.04 -37.61 37.89
N ILE A 251 -21.81 -37.37 37.40
CA ILE A 251 -20.64 -38.19 37.77
C ILE A 251 -20.43 -38.18 39.29
N TYR A 252 -20.64 -37.04 39.96
CA TYR A 252 -20.54 -36.96 41.42
C TYR A 252 -21.75 -37.52 42.16
N LYS A 253 -22.92 -37.60 41.50
CA LYS A 253 -24.13 -38.24 42.06
C LYS A 253 -23.96 -39.75 42.17
N VAL A 254 -23.23 -40.36 41.24
CA VAL A 254 -22.98 -41.81 41.26
C VAL A 254 -22.18 -42.24 42.48
N LYS A 255 -21.29 -41.38 43.01
CA LYS A 255 -20.54 -41.67 44.23
C LYS A 255 -21.46 -41.88 45.43
N THR A 256 -22.52 -41.09 45.54
CA THR A 256 -23.42 -41.16 46.69
C THR A 256 -24.58 -42.13 46.37
N LYS A 257 -25.11 -42.16 45.15
CA LYS A 257 -26.20 -43.06 44.74
C LYS A 257 -25.77 -43.98 43.58
N PRO A 258 -24.90 -44.97 43.86
CA PRO A 258 -24.34 -45.84 42.81
C PRO A 258 -25.34 -46.87 42.27
N LEU A 259 -26.34 -47.25 43.07
CA LEU A 259 -27.31 -48.29 42.68
C LEU A 259 -28.15 -47.88 41.47
N GLY A 260 -28.22 -48.77 40.48
CA GLY A 260 -28.98 -48.57 39.24
C GLY A 260 -28.22 -47.81 38.14
N THR A 261 -26.93 -47.54 38.33
CA THR A 261 -26.08 -46.88 37.34
C THR A 261 -25.47 -47.90 36.37
N ASN A 262 -25.26 -47.48 35.13
CA ASN A 262 -24.71 -48.29 34.05
C ASN A 262 -23.23 -47.95 33.84
N TRP A 263 -22.39 -48.98 33.78
CA TRP A 263 -20.95 -48.84 33.62
C TRP A 263 -20.42 -49.66 32.46
N THR A 264 -19.58 -49.06 31.63
CA THR A 264 -19.09 -49.67 30.39
C THR A 264 -17.68 -50.20 30.60
N MET A 265 -17.42 -51.48 30.31
CA MET A 265 -16.08 -52.06 30.49
C MET A 265 -15.11 -51.44 29.46
N VAL A 266 -14.00 -50.89 29.95
CA VAL A 266 -12.95 -50.30 29.11
C VAL A 266 -11.66 -51.12 29.12
N TRP A 267 -11.48 -52.01 30.10
CA TRP A 267 -10.34 -52.91 30.23
C TRP A 267 -10.73 -54.24 30.90
N PRO A 268 -10.28 -55.43 30.43
CA PRO A 268 -9.22 -55.66 29.42
C PRO A 268 -9.64 -55.50 27.96
N ASP A 269 -10.93 -55.57 27.69
CA ASP A 269 -11.50 -55.36 26.35
C ASP A 269 -12.52 -54.23 26.46
N TYR A 270 -12.50 -53.29 25.51
CA TYR A 270 -13.55 -52.30 25.40
C TYR A 270 -14.82 -52.99 24.94
N TRP A 271 -15.92 -52.82 25.68
CA TRP A 271 -17.24 -53.33 25.34
C TRP A 271 -18.07 -52.21 24.70
N PRO A 272 -18.17 -52.15 23.36
CA PRO A 272 -19.03 -51.18 22.72
C PRO A 272 -20.48 -51.51 23.12
N GLU A 273 -21.23 -50.50 23.56
CA GLU A 273 -22.60 -50.66 24.07
C GLU A 273 -23.56 -51.33 23.06
N ILE A 274 -23.22 -51.28 21.77
CA ILE A 274 -23.92 -51.91 20.65
C ILE A 274 -23.77 -53.45 20.66
N GLU A 275 -22.61 -53.97 21.08
CA GLU A 275 -22.35 -55.42 21.13
C GLU A 275 -22.61 -56.00 22.53
N TYR A 276 -22.40 -55.22 23.59
CA TYR A 276 -22.54 -55.66 24.98
C TYR A 276 -23.25 -54.58 25.80
N PRO A 277 -24.36 -54.90 26.50
CA PRO A 277 -25.02 -53.93 27.36
C PRO A 277 -24.09 -53.52 28.52
N PRO A 278 -24.14 -52.27 28.99
CA PRO A 278 -23.34 -51.83 30.11
C PRO A 278 -23.70 -52.62 31.38
N ALA A 279 -22.72 -52.78 32.27
CA ALA A 279 -22.88 -53.48 33.53
C ALA A 279 -23.66 -52.62 34.52
N LEU A 280 -24.82 -53.13 34.96
CA LEU A 280 -25.66 -52.47 35.94
C LEU A 280 -25.08 -52.66 37.35
N LEU A 281 -24.97 -51.59 38.13
CA LEU A 281 -24.61 -51.67 39.54
C LEU A 281 -25.85 -52.01 40.38
N GLU A 282 -25.97 -53.27 40.80
CA GLU A 282 -27.16 -53.88 41.40
C GLU A 282 -27.10 -53.95 42.93
N GLY A 283 -25.91 -53.95 43.50
CA GLY A 283 -25.67 -54.07 44.94
C GLY A 283 -24.51 -53.21 45.40
N TRP A 284 -24.60 -52.64 46.61
CA TRP A 284 -23.57 -51.82 47.22
C TRP A 284 -23.58 -52.08 48.74
N GLU A 285 -22.49 -52.66 49.23
CA GLU A 285 -22.16 -52.83 50.63
C GLU A 285 -21.07 -51.82 50.98
N ASP A 286 -21.53 -50.63 51.37
CA ASP A 286 -20.72 -49.52 51.84
C ASP A 286 -19.90 -49.92 53.09
N ASN A 287 -18.63 -49.52 53.13
CA ASN A 287 -17.75 -49.66 54.29
C ASN A 287 -18.10 -48.72 55.47
N CYS A 288 -19.32 -48.17 55.46
CA CYS A 288 -19.90 -47.19 56.38
C CYS A 288 -19.31 -45.78 56.23
N ASN A 289 -18.78 -45.45 55.04
CA ASN A 289 -18.37 -44.10 54.73
C ASN A 289 -19.37 -43.37 53.83
N GLY A 290 -20.41 -44.03 53.31
CA GLY A 290 -21.50 -43.40 52.57
C GLY A 290 -21.14 -42.90 51.16
N VAL A 291 -20.04 -43.37 50.56
CA VAL A 291 -19.65 -43.05 49.18
C VAL A 291 -19.02 -44.26 48.53
N LEU A 292 -19.37 -44.50 47.27
CA LEU A 292 -18.70 -45.49 46.43
C LEU A 292 -17.21 -45.13 46.31
N ASP A 293 -16.38 -45.83 47.06
CA ASP A 293 -14.93 -45.66 47.03
C ASP A 293 -14.19 -46.95 47.36
N VAL A 294 -12.87 -46.84 47.55
CA VAL A 294 -12.00 -47.97 47.82
C VAL A 294 -12.47 -48.77 49.03
N CYS A 295 -12.41 -50.09 48.92
CA CYS A 295 -12.85 -51.05 49.95
C CYS A 295 -14.37 -51.27 50.08
N ASP A 296 -15.18 -50.70 49.20
CA ASP A 296 -16.57 -51.11 49.07
C ASP A 296 -16.71 -52.45 48.34
N ASN A 297 -17.73 -53.22 48.71
CA ASN A 297 -18.15 -54.38 47.91
C ASN A 297 -19.39 -54.01 47.10
N ILE A 298 -19.38 -54.33 45.81
CA ILE A 298 -20.50 -54.06 44.90
C ILE A 298 -20.90 -55.31 44.13
N THR A 299 -22.14 -55.32 43.64
CA THR A 299 -22.58 -56.27 42.61
C THR A 299 -22.71 -55.51 41.30
N LEU A 300 -21.84 -55.79 40.33
CA LEU A 300 -21.79 -55.09 39.04
C LEU A 300 -22.00 -56.11 37.90
N GLY A 301 -23.07 -55.95 37.12
CA GLY A 301 -23.40 -56.87 36.02
C GLY A 301 -23.65 -58.30 36.49
N GLY A 302 -24.07 -58.51 37.73
CA GLY A 302 -24.26 -59.81 38.37
C GLY A 302 -23.01 -60.40 39.05
N GLU A 303 -21.84 -59.78 38.94
CA GLU A 303 -20.60 -60.22 39.58
C GLU A 303 -20.35 -59.48 40.90
N TYR A 304 -19.83 -60.18 41.92
CA TYR A 304 -19.52 -59.59 43.24
C TYR A 304 -18.06 -59.15 43.31
N CYS A 305 -17.88 -57.83 43.39
CA CYS A 305 -16.62 -57.15 43.19
C CYS A 305 -16.22 -56.33 44.42
N HIS A 306 -14.92 -56.17 44.62
CA HIS A 306 -14.33 -55.24 45.56
C HIS A 306 -13.81 -54.02 44.78
N VAL A 307 -14.12 -52.82 45.26
CA VAL A 307 -13.67 -51.57 44.64
C VAL A 307 -12.22 -51.29 45.05
N GLU A 308 -11.34 -51.23 44.06
CA GLU A 308 -9.90 -50.96 44.23
C GLU A 308 -9.58 -49.47 44.08
N ASP A 309 -10.29 -48.77 43.20
CA ASP A 309 -10.11 -47.34 42.96
C ASP A 309 -11.33 -46.74 42.23
N LEU A 310 -11.52 -45.43 42.36
CA LEU A 310 -12.50 -44.65 41.60
C LEU A 310 -11.90 -43.29 41.22
N ALA A 311 -11.58 -43.11 39.95
CA ALA A 311 -10.86 -41.95 39.43
C ALA A 311 -11.67 -41.13 38.42
N ILE A 312 -11.36 -39.85 38.26
CA ILE A 312 -11.85 -39.02 37.15
C ILE A 312 -11.15 -39.49 35.87
N ASP A 313 -11.88 -39.54 34.77
CA ASP A 313 -11.38 -39.94 33.46
C ASP A 313 -11.85 -38.97 32.35
N LEU A 314 -11.29 -39.09 31.14
CA LEU A 314 -11.58 -38.22 30.00
C LEU A 314 -11.86 -39.03 28.73
N VAL A 315 -12.91 -38.61 28.01
CA VAL A 315 -13.14 -39.00 26.62
C VAL A 315 -12.76 -37.83 25.73
N LEU A 316 -11.91 -38.08 24.72
CA LEU A 316 -11.28 -37.03 23.92
C LEU A 316 -11.52 -37.24 22.41
N ASN A 317 -11.76 -36.14 21.68
CA ASN A 317 -11.73 -36.12 20.22
C ASN A 317 -10.42 -35.51 19.75
N LYS A 318 -9.62 -36.26 18.98
CA LYS A 318 -8.37 -35.74 18.38
C LYS A 318 -8.68 -34.79 17.22
N LYS A 319 -8.06 -33.60 17.20
CA LYS A 319 -8.18 -32.65 16.08
C LYS A 319 -7.28 -33.04 14.90
N ILE A 320 -7.64 -32.65 13.67
CA ILE A 320 -6.86 -32.93 12.46
C ILE A 320 -5.76 -31.86 12.32
N ALA A 321 -4.55 -32.15 12.82
CA ALA A 321 -3.39 -31.24 12.77
C ALA A 321 -2.48 -31.46 11.54
N ASP A 322 -2.69 -32.55 10.80
CA ASP A 322 -2.04 -32.83 9.51
C ASP A 322 -3.01 -33.62 8.64
N PRO A 323 -3.70 -32.99 7.68
CA PRO A 323 -4.67 -33.65 6.82
C PRO A 323 -4.01 -34.41 5.66
N VAL A 324 -2.69 -34.35 5.50
CA VAL A 324 -2.01 -35.02 4.39
C VAL A 324 -2.17 -36.55 4.52
N CYS A 325 -2.40 -37.21 3.37
CA CYS A 325 -2.68 -38.64 3.27
C CYS A 325 -4.04 -39.11 3.82
N THR A 326 -4.99 -38.20 4.00
CA THR A 326 -6.39 -38.54 4.28
C THR A 326 -7.20 -38.67 2.99
N TYR A 327 -8.29 -39.45 3.06
CA TYR A 327 -9.22 -39.68 1.95
C TYR A 327 -10.61 -39.14 2.33
N TRP A 328 -11.23 -38.40 1.42
CA TRP A 328 -12.49 -37.70 1.62
C TRP A 328 -13.45 -38.06 0.49
N ASP A 329 -14.69 -38.40 0.84
CA ASP A 329 -15.72 -38.73 -0.15
C ASP A 329 -16.53 -37.47 -0.50
N GLU A 330 -16.70 -37.19 -1.78
CA GLU A 330 -17.51 -36.06 -2.26
C GLU A 330 -18.98 -36.36 -2.02
N LEU A 331 -19.62 -35.52 -1.21
CA LEU A 331 -21.07 -35.55 -1.01
C LEU A 331 -21.81 -34.66 -2.01
N TYR A 332 -21.23 -33.51 -2.37
CA TYR A 332 -21.77 -32.52 -3.31
C TYR A 332 -20.64 -31.82 -4.10
N PRO A 333 -20.86 -31.43 -5.38
CA PRO A 333 -22.07 -31.65 -6.19
C PRO A 333 -22.19 -33.05 -6.79
N THR A 334 -21.13 -33.86 -6.76
CA THR A 334 -21.11 -35.19 -7.39
C THR A 334 -20.89 -36.27 -6.35
N PHE A 335 -21.98 -36.77 -5.75
CA PHE A 335 -21.92 -37.85 -4.76
C PHE A 335 -21.16 -39.08 -5.28
N GLY A 336 -20.18 -39.54 -4.51
CA GLY A 336 -19.47 -40.80 -4.73
C GLY A 336 -18.09 -40.70 -5.39
N ASN A 337 -17.59 -39.50 -5.67
CA ASN A 337 -16.16 -39.30 -5.94
C ASN A 337 -15.37 -39.42 -4.62
N GLN A 338 -14.07 -39.74 -4.72
CA GLN A 338 -13.16 -39.77 -3.58
C GLN A 338 -11.91 -38.96 -3.89
N TYR A 339 -11.48 -38.13 -2.94
CA TYR A 339 -10.29 -37.29 -3.05
C TYR A 339 -9.25 -37.67 -2.00
N HIS A 340 -7.98 -37.56 -2.38
CA HIS A 340 -6.83 -37.77 -1.49
C HIS A 340 -6.09 -36.45 -1.32
N ILE A 341 -5.92 -35.99 -0.06
CA ILE A 341 -5.13 -34.79 0.24
C ILE A 341 -3.64 -35.14 0.14
N VAL A 342 -2.94 -34.53 -0.82
CA VAL A 342 -1.50 -34.79 -1.05
C VAL A 342 -0.60 -33.69 -0.51
N GLN A 343 -1.13 -32.47 -0.36
CA GLN A 343 -0.43 -31.32 0.22
C GLN A 343 -1.45 -30.42 0.91
N TRP A 344 -0.97 -29.70 1.93
CA TRP A 344 -1.74 -28.74 2.70
C TRP A 344 -0.86 -27.52 3.00
N LYS A 345 -1.47 -26.34 2.96
CA LYS A 345 -0.89 -25.06 3.34
C LYS A 345 -1.76 -24.47 4.44
N ASP A 346 -1.26 -24.63 5.65
CA ASP A 346 -1.78 -24.10 6.90
C ASP A 346 -1.80 -22.57 6.91
N ASN A 347 -2.87 -21.99 7.46
CA ASN A 347 -3.01 -20.57 7.73
C ASN A 347 -2.21 -20.10 8.97
N LEU A 348 -1.40 -20.99 9.55
CA LEU A 348 -0.56 -20.86 10.74
C LEU A 348 -1.29 -21.11 12.07
N ASP A 349 -2.45 -21.78 12.05
CA ASP A 349 -3.11 -22.27 13.26
C ASP A 349 -2.78 -23.73 13.59
N GLY A 350 -2.13 -24.45 12.67
CA GLY A 350 -1.66 -25.82 12.86
C GLY A 350 -2.76 -26.87 12.81
N LEU A 351 -3.96 -26.53 12.34
CA LEU A 351 -5.13 -27.39 12.24
C LEU A 351 -5.74 -27.28 10.84
N LEU A 352 -6.36 -28.36 10.33
CA LEU A 352 -7.23 -28.21 9.16
C LEU A 352 -8.42 -27.31 9.55
N SER A 353 -8.45 -26.10 9.01
CA SER A 353 -9.41 -25.05 9.39
C SER A 353 -9.83 -24.18 8.18
N PRO A 354 -10.85 -23.31 8.33
CA PRO A 354 -11.20 -22.34 7.30
C PRO A 354 -10.00 -21.44 6.94
N CYS A 355 -9.87 -21.10 5.66
CA CYS A 355 -8.74 -20.34 5.06
C CYS A 355 -7.46 -21.13 4.80
N ASP A 356 -7.46 -22.44 5.04
CA ASP A 356 -6.40 -23.32 4.55
C ASP A 356 -6.52 -23.59 3.05
N TYR A 357 -5.41 -24.05 2.47
CA TYR A 357 -5.40 -24.58 1.10
C TYR A 357 -5.00 -26.06 1.11
N VAL A 358 -5.76 -26.88 0.38
CA VAL A 358 -5.51 -28.32 0.24
C VAL A 358 -5.42 -28.72 -1.23
N ASN A 359 -4.46 -29.59 -1.55
CA ASN A 359 -4.33 -30.17 -2.89
C ASN A 359 -5.04 -31.52 -2.92
N LEU A 360 -6.17 -31.58 -3.60
CA LEU A 360 -7.04 -32.76 -3.71
C LEU A 360 -6.75 -33.51 -5.00
N THR A 361 -6.39 -34.79 -4.89
CA THR A 361 -6.23 -35.69 -6.03
C THR A 361 -7.44 -36.62 -6.14
N LEU A 362 -8.22 -36.48 -7.22
CA LEU A 362 -9.35 -37.37 -7.48
C LEU A 362 -8.87 -38.82 -7.67
N GLN A 363 -9.44 -39.77 -6.92
CA GLN A 363 -9.02 -41.17 -6.93
C GLN A 363 -9.75 -42.01 -7.99
N PRO A 364 -9.11 -43.04 -8.56
CA PRO A 364 -7.72 -43.47 -8.32
C PRO A 364 -6.64 -42.75 -9.15
N ASP A 365 -6.98 -42.17 -10.31
CA ASP A 365 -6.01 -41.63 -11.30
C ASP A 365 -6.43 -40.25 -11.88
N GLY A 366 -7.12 -39.41 -11.10
CA GLY A 366 -7.61 -38.10 -11.52
C GLY A 366 -6.61 -36.94 -11.32
N PRO A 367 -6.97 -35.71 -11.73
CA PRO A 367 -6.12 -34.54 -11.55
C PRO A 367 -5.94 -34.18 -10.08
N THR A 368 -4.80 -33.60 -9.76
CA THR A 368 -4.56 -32.88 -8.49
C THR A 368 -4.86 -31.41 -8.73
N GLU A 369 -5.75 -30.84 -7.93
CA GLU A 369 -6.12 -29.41 -8.00
C GLU A 369 -6.08 -28.80 -6.59
N GLU A 370 -5.80 -27.50 -6.51
CA GLU A 370 -5.79 -26.74 -5.25
C GLU A 370 -7.19 -26.21 -4.93
N TYR A 371 -7.61 -26.38 -3.69
CA TYR A 371 -8.88 -25.93 -3.18
C TYR A 371 -8.66 -25.07 -1.93
N HIS A 372 -9.41 -23.99 -1.82
CA HIS A 372 -9.53 -23.21 -0.60
C HIS A 372 -10.57 -23.85 0.32
N VAL A 373 -10.21 -24.10 1.57
CA VAL A 373 -11.10 -24.63 2.60
C VAL A 373 -11.99 -23.49 3.09
N GLU A 374 -13.26 -23.47 2.69
CA GLU A 374 -14.23 -22.47 3.12
C GLU A 374 -14.76 -22.78 4.53
N ASN A 375 -14.95 -24.05 4.86
CA ASN A 375 -15.38 -24.48 6.19
C ASN A 375 -14.90 -25.89 6.54
N VAL A 376 -14.81 -26.20 7.83
CA VAL A 376 -14.67 -27.56 8.37
C VAL A 376 -15.80 -27.73 9.39
N THR A 377 -16.56 -28.80 9.29
CA THR A 377 -17.84 -28.95 10.02
C THR A 377 -18.14 -30.42 10.35
N LEU A 378 -19.32 -30.69 10.88
CA LEU A 378 -19.81 -32.02 11.24
C LEU A 378 -20.93 -32.46 10.29
N THR A 379 -20.84 -33.69 9.78
CA THR A 379 -21.84 -34.31 8.91
C THR A 379 -22.41 -35.57 9.55
N LEU A 380 -23.75 -35.65 9.59
CA LEU A 380 -24.48 -36.83 10.06
C LEU A 380 -25.00 -37.63 8.88
N LEU A 381 -24.78 -38.95 8.92
CA LEU A 381 -25.55 -39.89 8.12
C LEU A 381 -26.72 -40.38 8.96
N VAL A 382 -27.94 -40.18 8.47
CA VAL A 382 -29.16 -40.55 9.20
C VAL A 382 -30.09 -41.41 8.34
N SER A 383 -30.82 -42.33 8.97
CA SER A 383 -31.82 -43.18 8.32
C SER A 383 -33.20 -42.97 8.94
N ASN A 384 -34.26 -43.11 8.14
CA ASN A 384 -35.61 -43.01 8.69
C ASN A 384 -35.90 -44.22 9.62
N THR A 385 -36.88 -44.11 10.51
CA THR A 385 -37.21 -45.19 11.47
C THR A 385 -37.62 -46.54 10.86
N THR A 386 -37.81 -46.61 9.53
CA THR A 386 -38.04 -47.85 8.78
C THR A 386 -36.79 -48.41 8.07
N GLY A 387 -35.67 -47.66 8.08
CA GLY A 387 -34.41 -47.98 7.41
C GLY A 387 -34.47 -47.93 5.88
N THR A 388 -35.46 -47.26 5.29
CA THR A 388 -35.69 -47.28 3.83
C THR A 388 -35.14 -46.05 3.11
N GLU A 389 -34.89 -44.96 3.84
CA GLU A 389 -34.41 -43.68 3.32
C GLU A 389 -33.24 -43.23 4.20
N THR A 390 -32.21 -42.67 3.57
CA THR A 390 -31.03 -42.13 4.25
C THR A 390 -30.68 -40.76 3.67
N MET A 391 -30.14 -39.87 4.50
CA MET A 391 -29.62 -38.57 4.06
C MET A 391 -28.33 -38.21 4.80
N TYR A 392 -27.51 -37.40 4.14
CA TYR A 392 -26.38 -36.71 4.76
C TYR A 392 -26.78 -35.27 5.04
N ILE A 393 -26.66 -34.87 6.30
CA ILE A 393 -26.92 -33.50 6.74
C ILE A 393 -25.68 -32.89 7.37
N GLU A 394 -25.39 -31.64 7.04
CA GLU A 394 -24.21 -30.88 7.48
C GLU A 394 -24.62 -29.78 8.45
N PHE A 395 -23.84 -29.61 9.52
CA PHE A 395 -24.07 -28.57 10.52
C PHE A 395 -23.74 -27.18 9.96
N GLU A 396 -24.66 -26.23 10.12
CA GLU A 396 -24.52 -24.87 9.58
C GLU A 396 -23.80 -23.88 10.53
N GLY A 397 -23.39 -24.32 11.71
CA GLY A 397 -22.65 -23.45 12.64
C GLY A 397 -21.19 -23.24 12.24
N GLY A 398 -20.50 -22.37 12.98
CA GLY A 398 -19.09 -22.08 12.72
C GLY A 398 -18.15 -23.23 13.13
N TYR A 399 -16.93 -23.24 12.57
CA TYR A 399 -15.87 -24.24 12.85
C TYR A 399 -15.69 -24.56 14.34
N ALA A 400 -15.64 -23.54 15.22
CA ALA A 400 -15.49 -23.75 16.66
C ALA A 400 -16.68 -24.50 17.29
N GLN A 401 -17.89 -24.33 16.76
CA GLN A 401 -19.12 -24.91 17.29
C GLN A 401 -19.34 -26.37 16.88
N MET A 402 -18.57 -26.89 15.91
CA MET A 402 -18.77 -28.25 15.39
C MET A 402 -18.56 -29.35 16.44
N TYR A 403 -17.79 -29.07 17.49
CA TYR A 403 -17.61 -29.99 18.61
C TYR A 403 -18.69 -29.81 19.69
N GLN A 404 -19.14 -28.57 19.95
CA GLN A 404 -20.22 -28.28 20.89
C GLN A 404 -21.52 -29.00 20.50
N VAL A 405 -21.85 -29.02 19.20
CA VAL A 405 -23.09 -29.64 18.72
C VAL A 405 -23.14 -31.16 19.00
N LYS A 406 -21.99 -31.81 19.22
CA LYS A 406 -21.95 -33.23 19.63
C LYS A 406 -22.51 -33.45 21.03
N THR A 407 -22.31 -32.52 21.96
CA THR A 407 -22.74 -32.68 23.37
C THR A 407 -24.03 -31.92 23.66
N SER A 408 -24.38 -30.93 22.83
CA SER A 408 -25.60 -30.14 22.95
C SER A 408 -26.26 -29.89 21.58
N PRO A 409 -26.84 -30.92 20.95
CA PRO A 409 -27.36 -30.83 19.58
C PRO A 409 -28.69 -30.07 19.45
N LEU A 410 -29.44 -29.87 20.54
CA LEU A 410 -30.78 -29.28 20.47
C LEU A 410 -30.74 -27.80 20.05
N GLY A 411 -31.58 -27.43 19.07
CA GLY A 411 -31.66 -26.08 18.49
C GLY A 411 -30.62 -25.80 17.40
N SER A 412 -29.80 -26.77 17.04
CA SER A 412 -28.82 -26.63 15.96
C SER A 412 -29.47 -26.66 14.57
N LEU A 413 -28.87 -25.92 13.64
CA LEU A 413 -29.28 -25.85 12.25
C LEU A 413 -28.41 -26.76 11.40
N TRP A 414 -29.05 -27.51 10.53
CA TRP A 414 -28.44 -28.47 9.62
C TRP A 414 -29.03 -28.27 8.22
N HIS A 415 -28.27 -28.56 7.17
CA HIS A 415 -28.85 -28.69 5.83
C HIS A 415 -28.57 -30.05 5.22
N GLU A 416 -29.47 -30.52 4.38
CA GLU A 416 -29.26 -31.68 3.54
C GLU A 416 -28.23 -31.40 2.46
N VAL A 417 -27.21 -32.25 2.40
CA VAL A 417 -26.17 -32.23 1.36
C VAL A 417 -26.46 -33.29 0.30
N TYR A 418 -27.06 -34.42 0.71
CA TYR A 418 -27.45 -35.52 -0.17
C TYR A 418 -28.65 -36.30 0.41
N PRO A 419 -29.64 -36.72 -0.41
CA PRO A 419 -29.70 -36.57 -1.87
C PRO A 419 -30.09 -35.18 -2.40
N ASP A 420 -30.81 -34.36 -1.63
CA ASP A 420 -31.38 -33.10 -2.09
C ASP A 420 -30.69 -31.88 -1.43
N PHE A 421 -29.66 -31.34 -2.09
CA PHE A 421 -28.90 -30.20 -1.57
C PHE A 421 -29.78 -28.97 -1.27
N GLY A 422 -29.69 -28.45 -0.05
CA GLY A 422 -30.25 -27.16 0.36
C GLY A 422 -31.59 -27.21 1.12
N LEU A 423 -32.07 -28.39 1.54
CA LEU A 423 -33.16 -28.48 2.52
C LEU A 423 -32.63 -28.22 3.92
N GLY A 424 -33.14 -27.19 4.60
CA GLY A 424 -32.75 -26.87 5.98
C GLY A 424 -33.57 -27.61 7.03
N TYR A 425 -32.92 -27.96 8.14
CA TYR A 425 -33.50 -28.62 9.31
C TYR A 425 -33.06 -27.96 10.62
N GLU A 426 -33.96 -27.92 11.58
CA GLU A 426 -33.66 -27.62 12.98
C GLU A 426 -33.79 -28.90 13.81
N LEU A 427 -32.76 -29.23 14.60
CA LEU A 427 -32.76 -30.41 15.48
C LEU A 427 -33.46 -30.06 16.80
N GLU A 428 -34.72 -30.49 16.97
CA GLU A 428 -35.54 -30.12 18.13
C GLU A 428 -35.72 -31.24 19.17
N GLY A 429 -35.35 -32.48 18.83
CA GLY A 429 -35.42 -33.61 19.74
C GLY A 429 -34.20 -34.51 19.59
N TRP A 430 -33.71 -35.02 20.71
CA TRP A 430 -32.59 -35.95 20.78
C TRP A 430 -32.89 -36.96 21.88
N GLN A 431 -33.03 -38.23 21.48
CA GLN A 431 -33.11 -39.38 22.37
C GLN A 431 -31.76 -40.08 22.29
N ASP A 432 -30.90 -39.66 23.21
CA ASP A 432 -29.57 -40.22 23.45
C ASP A 432 -29.68 -41.68 23.88
N ASN A 433 -28.79 -42.53 23.35
CA ASN A 433 -28.69 -43.94 23.76
C ASN A 433 -28.00 -44.15 25.14
N CYS A 434 -27.95 -43.08 25.95
CA CYS A 434 -27.31 -42.95 27.26
C CYS A 434 -25.79 -42.80 27.22
N ASN A 435 -25.19 -42.49 26.06
CA ASN A 435 -23.79 -42.17 25.97
C ASN A 435 -23.50 -40.66 25.96
N GLY A 436 -24.53 -39.82 26.02
CA GLY A 436 -24.50 -38.37 26.18
C GLY A 436 -23.74 -37.61 25.10
N VAL A 437 -23.58 -38.18 23.92
CA VAL A 437 -23.00 -37.53 22.74
C VAL A 437 -23.74 -37.95 21.49
N LEU A 438 -23.97 -36.99 20.60
CA LEU A 438 -24.56 -37.21 19.29
C LEU A 438 -23.73 -38.25 18.53
N SER A 439 -24.29 -39.45 18.40
CA SER A 439 -23.54 -40.61 17.97
C SER A 439 -24.42 -41.66 17.31
N PHE A 440 -23.79 -42.72 16.82
CA PHE A 440 -24.48 -43.87 16.24
C PHE A 440 -25.54 -44.42 17.19
N CYS A 441 -26.70 -44.78 16.66
CA CYS A 441 -27.88 -45.26 17.38
C CYS A 441 -28.70 -44.24 18.18
N ASP A 442 -28.38 -42.97 18.12
CA ASP A 442 -29.28 -41.93 18.63
C ASP A 442 -30.50 -41.76 17.73
N LEU A 443 -31.63 -41.35 18.33
CA LEU A 443 -32.78 -40.86 17.57
C LEU A 443 -32.84 -39.34 17.67
N ILE A 444 -32.95 -38.68 16.53
CA ILE A 444 -33.11 -37.23 16.45
C ILE A 444 -34.42 -36.85 15.75
N ASP A 445 -35.05 -35.80 16.24
CA ASP A 445 -36.24 -35.20 15.62
C ASP A 445 -35.81 -33.94 14.86
N LEU A 446 -35.92 -34.01 13.53
CA LEU A 446 -35.58 -32.92 12.62
C LEU A 446 -36.85 -32.23 12.15
N ARG A 447 -36.91 -30.91 12.34
CA ARG A 447 -37.94 -30.03 11.80
C ARG A 447 -37.48 -29.43 10.48
N ASP A 448 -38.17 -29.74 9.40
CA ASP A 448 -37.98 -29.08 8.10
C ASP A 448 -38.25 -27.58 8.22
N SER A 449 -37.27 -26.73 7.88
CA SER A 449 -37.36 -25.29 8.05
C SER A 449 -38.46 -24.66 7.18
N LEU A 450 -38.79 -25.24 6.03
CA LEU A 450 -39.81 -24.73 5.10
C LEU A 450 -41.20 -25.26 5.43
N THR A 451 -41.34 -26.58 5.62
CA THR A 451 -42.64 -27.23 5.80
C THR A 451 -43.07 -27.30 7.27
N GLN A 452 -42.14 -27.02 8.20
CA GLN A 452 -42.34 -27.10 9.65
C GLN A 452 -42.75 -28.50 10.13
N LYS A 453 -42.51 -29.53 9.32
CA LYS A 453 -42.83 -30.93 9.63
C LYS A 453 -41.68 -31.54 10.43
N VAL A 454 -42.00 -32.17 11.55
CA VAL A 454 -41.04 -32.91 12.38
C VAL A 454 -41.04 -34.38 11.99
N THR A 455 -39.85 -34.95 11.82
CA THR A 455 -39.62 -36.36 11.51
C THR A 455 -38.49 -36.92 12.35
N THR A 456 -38.65 -38.15 12.83
CA THR A 456 -37.64 -38.86 13.62
C THR A 456 -36.71 -39.67 12.72
N TRP A 457 -35.42 -39.54 12.97
CA TRP A 457 -34.33 -40.18 12.23
C TRP A 457 -33.40 -40.89 13.20
N HIS A 458 -32.79 -41.97 12.74
CA HIS A 458 -31.77 -42.74 13.44
C HIS A 458 -30.39 -42.35 12.91
N ILE A 459 -29.44 -42.07 13.80
CA ILE A 459 -28.07 -41.72 13.39
C ILE A 459 -27.30 -43.00 13.05
N GLU A 460 -26.81 -43.06 11.81
CA GLU A 460 -25.98 -44.14 11.28
C GLU A 460 -24.48 -43.78 11.24
N GLY A 461 -24.14 -42.49 11.39
CA GLY A 461 -22.75 -42.07 11.46
C GLY A 461 -22.59 -40.58 11.71
N VAL A 462 -21.47 -40.22 12.34
CA VAL A 462 -21.07 -38.85 12.66
C VAL A 462 -19.63 -38.66 12.18
N HIS A 463 -19.43 -37.71 11.27
CA HIS A 463 -18.16 -37.53 10.56
C HIS A 463 -17.72 -36.06 10.57
N VAL A 464 -16.41 -35.82 10.55
CA VAL A 464 -15.86 -34.48 10.26
C VAL A 464 -15.85 -34.31 8.74
N ASP A 465 -16.30 -33.15 8.27
CA ASP A 465 -16.45 -32.82 6.85
C ASP A 465 -15.74 -31.50 6.51
N MET A 466 -15.47 -31.25 5.23
CA MET A 466 -14.90 -30.00 4.74
C MET A 466 -15.66 -29.45 3.52
N VAL A 467 -15.94 -28.16 3.55
CA VAL A 467 -16.46 -27.42 2.39
C VAL A 467 -15.27 -26.79 1.69
N ALA A 468 -14.91 -27.31 0.52
CA ALA A 468 -13.74 -26.87 -0.23
C ALA A 468 -14.14 -26.32 -1.60
N LYS A 469 -13.64 -25.12 -1.93
CA LYS A 469 -13.92 -24.45 -3.20
C LYS A 469 -12.68 -24.42 -4.07
N LYS A 470 -12.85 -24.89 -5.31
CA LYS A 470 -11.81 -24.79 -6.33
C LYS A 470 -11.53 -23.31 -6.64
N GLU A 471 -10.29 -22.88 -6.49
CA GLU A 471 -9.87 -21.51 -6.85
C GLU A 471 -10.06 -21.29 -8.36
N ALA A 472 -10.69 -20.17 -8.71
CA ALA A 472 -10.80 -19.74 -10.09
C ALA A 472 -9.57 -18.89 -10.42
N GLU A 473 -8.86 -19.23 -11.50
CA GLU A 473 -7.72 -18.47 -11.97
C GLU A 473 -8.06 -16.96 -12.08
N PRO A 474 -7.16 -16.05 -11.66
CA PRO A 474 -7.36 -14.62 -11.82
C PRO A 474 -7.65 -14.29 -13.30
N VAL A 475 -8.67 -13.44 -13.51
CA VAL A 475 -9.04 -12.95 -14.83
C VAL A 475 -8.25 -11.67 -15.07
N HIS A 476 -7.25 -11.77 -15.94
CA HIS A 476 -6.40 -10.68 -16.39
C HIS A 476 -6.98 -10.08 -17.67
N ASP A 477 -7.23 -8.76 -17.69
CA ASP A 477 -7.88 -8.07 -18.82
C ASP A 477 -7.63 -6.55 -18.76
N VAL A 478 -6.93 -6.01 -19.77
CA VAL A 478 -6.60 -4.58 -19.90
C VAL A 478 -7.02 -4.01 -21.26
N ALA A 479 -7.95 -3.06 -21.24
CA ALA A 479 -8.55 -2.50 -22.44
C ALA A 479 -8.12 -1.05 -22.69
N VAL A 480 -8.05 -0.66 -23.97
CA VAL A 480 -8.05 0.76 -24.38
C VAL A 480 -9.49 1.17 -24.70
N THR A 481 -10.05 2.06 -23.88
CA THR A 481 -11.46 2.46 -23.98
C THR A 481 -11.69 3.77 -24.73
N SER A 482 -10.65 4.61 -24.87
CA SER A 482 -10.73 5.86 -25.64
C SER A 482 -9.36 6.29 -26.16
N VAL A 483 -9.34 6.83 -27.39
CA VAL A 483 -8.21 7.53 -28.00
C VAL A 483 -8.74 8.82 -28.61
N THR A 484 -8.32 9.96 -28.08
CA THR A 484 -8.82 11.27 -28.48
C THR A 484 -7.65 12.23 -28.70
N PRO A 485 -7.32 12.58 -29.97
CA PRO A 485 -6.42 13.70 -30.22
C PRO A 485 -7.11 15.01 -29.79
N GLN A 486 -6.37 15.89 -29.12
CA GLN A 486 -6.88 17.20 -28.71
C GLN A 486 -7.24 18.04 -29.94
N PHE A 487 -6.47 17.91 -31.02
CA PHE A 487 -6.65 18.67 -32.25
C PHE A 487 -7.00 17.76 -33.43
N GLY A 488 -8.09 18.07 -34.13
CA GLY A 488 -8.43 17.40 -35.40
C GLY A 488 -7.53 17.82 -36.57
N ALA A 489 -6.83 18.95 -36.45
CA ALA A 489 -5.83 19.42 -37.40
C ALA A 489 -4.76 20.24 -36.69
N VAL A 490 -3.49 20.10 -37.10
CA VAL A 490 -2.37 20.91 -36.60
C VAL A 490 -1.42 21.30 -37.73
N PRO A 491 -0.75 22.46 -37.65
CA PRO A 491 0.34 22.77 -38.56
C PRO A 491 1.52 21.80 -38.37
N GLN A 492 2.21 21.47 -39.46
CA GLN A 492 3.45 20.70 -39.40
C GLN A 492 4.49 21.43 -38.53
N GLY A 493 5.14 20.71 -37.62
CA GLY A 493 6.02 21.31 -36.61
C GLY A 493 5.44 21.29 -35.21
N TRP A 494 4.12 21.29 -35.12
CA TRP A 494 3.42 21.60 -33.88
C TRP A 494 3.03 20.35 -33.10
N PRO A 495 2.96 20.44 -31.77
CA PRO A 495 2.46 19.37 -30.93
C PRO A 495 0.96 19.10 -31.15
N CYS A 496 0.56 17.84 -31.03
CA CYS A 496 -0.82 17.41 -30.89
C CYS A 496 -0.92 16.44 -29.70
N PRO A 497 -1.41 16.89 -28.54
CA PRO A 497 -1.65 16.01 -27.41
C PRO A 497 -2.73 14.97 -27.74
N ILE A 498 -2.51 13.71 -27.35
CA ILE A 498 -3.40 12.58 -27.57
C ILE A 498 -3.75 11.95 -26.23
N THR A 499 -5.00 12.05 -25.84
CA THR A 499 -5.52 11.45 -24.61
C THR A 499 -5.95 10.01 -24.86
N VAL A 500 -5.46 9.07 -24.05
CA VAL A 500 -5.77 7.65 -24.10
C VAL A 500 -6.32 7.21 -22.75
N THR A 501 -7.49 6.59 -22.72
CA THR A 501 -8.02 5.99 -21.49
C THR A 501 -7.89 4.48 -21.55
N VAL A 502 -7.20 3.93 -20.55
CA VAL A 502 -7.08 2.48 -20.34
C VAL A 502 -7.90 2.06 -19.13
N LYS A 503 -8.35 0.81 -19.12
CA LYS A 503 -9.16 0.26 -18.05
C LYS A 503 -8.71 -1.16 -17.74
N ASN A 504 -8.69 -1.50 -16.46
CA ASN A 504 -8.57 -2.87 -16.02
C ASN A 504 -9.98 -3.47 -15.91
N GLU A 505 -10.34 -4.36 -16.84
CA GLU A 505 -11.64 -5.05 -16.83
C GLU A 505 -11.58 -6.39 -16.08
N GLY A 506 -10.37 -6.83 -15.70
CA GLY A 506 -10.11 -8.03 -14.93
C GLY A 506 -10.40 -7.88 -13.43
N ASN A 507 -10.15 -8.96 -12.68
CA ASN A 507 -10.31 -9.02 -11.21
C ASN A 507 -8.97 -8.97 -10.44
N PHE A 508 -7.86 -8.79 -11.15
CA PHE A 508 -6.52 -8.67 -10.57
C PHE A 508 -5.98 -7.24 -10.74
N THR A 509 -5.02 -6.82 -9.92
CA THR A 509 -4.39 -5.48 -10.08
C THR A 509 -3.26 -5.56 -11.09
N GLU A 510 -3.30 -4.71 -12.12
CA GLU A 510 -2.42 -4.86 -13.29
C GLU A 510 -1.35 -3.80 -13.41
N THR A 511 -0.23 -4.18 -14.02
CA THR A 511 0.84 -3.26 -14.44
C THR A 511 1.23 -3.57 -15.88
N PHE A 512 1.11 -2.58 -16.77
CA PHE A 512 1.28 -2.75 -18.21
C PHE A 512 1.74 -1.48 -18.90
N ASP A 513 2.29 -1.60 -20.10
CA ASP A 513 2.75 -0.48 -20.91
C ASP A 513 1.69 -0.04 -21.92
N VAL A 514 1.62 1.26 -22.20
CA VAL A 514 0.72 1.85 -23.20
C VAL A 514 1.54 2.56 -24.26
N ASP A 515 1.29 2.22 -25.53
CA ASP A 515 1.98 2.75 -26.70
C ASP A 515 0.98 3.44 -27.64
N VAL A 516 1.37 4.54 -28.28
CA VAL A 516 0.52 5.31 -29.21
C VAL A 516 1.24 5.48 -30.54
N LYS A 517 0.53 5.25 -31.64
CA LYS A 517 1.05 5.28 -33.01
C LYS A 517 0.18 6.12 -33.93
N TYR A 518 0.79 6.72 -34.95
CA TYR A 518 0.14 7.33 -36.11
C TYR A 518 0.53 6.55 -37.37
N ASP A 519 -0.44 6.00 -38.11
CA ASP A 519 -0.22 5.15 -39.29
C ASP A 519 0.88 4.05 -39.11
N GLY A 520 1.04 3.54 -37.88
CA GLY A 520 2.02 2.53 -37.51
C GLY A 520 3.39 3.03 -37.03
N ALA A 521 3.67 4.35 -37.11
CA ALA A 521 4.85 4.97 -36.51
C ALA A 521 4.57 5.41 -35.07
N HIS A 522 5.54 5.28 -34.16
CA HIS A 522 5.35 5.64 -32.74
C HIS A 522 5.28 7.16 -32.55
N VAL A 523 4.34 7.60 -31.70
CA VAL A 523 4.20 9.00 -31.27
C VAL A 523 5.33 9.40 -30.32
N THR A 524 5.66 8.52 -29.36
CA THR A 524 6.76 8.71 -28.40
C THR A 524 7.92 7.76 -28.68
N THR A 525 9.09 8.01 -28.08
CA THR A 525 10.27 7.16 -28.21
C THR A 525 10.17 5.85 -27.42
N SER A 526 9.29 5.78 -26.42
CA SER A 526 9.04 4.59 -25.61
C SER A 526 7.59 4.55 -25.09
N PRO A 527 7.04 3.35 -24.83
CA PRO A 527 5.75 3.19 -24.17
C PRO A 527 5.73 3.76 -22.74
N THR A 528 4.55 4.09 -22.24
CA THR A 528 4.33 4.60 -20.88
C THR A 528 3.77 3.52 -19.97
N THR A 529 4.43 3.23 -18.85
CA THR A 529 3.98 2.21 -17.88
C THR A 529 2.86 2.73 -16.97
N VAL A 530 1.77 1.97 -16.91
CA VAL A 530 0.71 2.11 -15.92
C VAL A 530 0.98 1.14 -14.78
N ASN A 531 1.24 1.67 -13.58
CA ASN A 531 1.55 0.87 -12.40
C ASN A 531 0.30 0.64 -11.54
N ASN A 532 0.10 -0.62 -11.13
CA ASN A 532 -0.86 -1.06 -10.12
C ASN A 532 -2.30 -0.53 -10.35
N LEU A 533 -2.82 -0.63 -11.57
CA LEU A 533 -4.20 -0.22 -11.88
C LEU A 533 -5.18 -1.21 -11.22
N PRO A 534 -5.96 -0.81 -10.19
CA PRO A 534 -6.87 -1.72 -9.51
C PRO A 534 -7.99 -2.24 -10.42
N SER A 535 -8.53 -3.41 -10.09
CA SER A 535 -9.67 -4.01 -10.82
C SER A 535 -10.84 -3.04 -10.96
N GLY A 536 -11.42 -2.98 -12.17
CA GLY A 536 -12.58 -2.16 -12.50
C GLY A 536 -12.31 -0.67 -12.64
N THR A 537 -11.06 -0.21 -12.48
CA THR A 537 -10.69 1.21 -12.56
C THR A 537 -10.10 1.58 -13.91
N SER A 538 -10.15 2.88 -14.23
CA SER A 538 -9.59 3.44 -15.45
C SER A 538 -8.51 4.48 -15.14
N LYS A 539 -7.55 4.63 -16.05
CA LYS A 539 -6.54 5.68 -16.02
C LYS A 539 -6.48 6.35 -17.38
N THR A 540 -6.46 7.67 -17.37
CA THR A 540 -6.25 8.48 -18.57
C THR A 540 -4.80 8.94 -18.62
N LEU A 541 -4.16 8.72 -19.77
CA LEU A 541 -2.81 9.13 -20.10
C LEU A 541 -2.87 10.14 -21.26
N THR A 542 -1.91 11.04 -21.34
CA THR A 542 -1.81 11.96 -22.49
C THR A 542 -0.42 11.87 -23.11
N PHE A 543 -0.37 11.71 -24.43
CA PHE A 543 0.86 11.53 -25.21
C PHE A 543 1.07 12.73 -26.12
N CYS A 544 2.28 13.30 -26.08
CA CYS A 544 2.63 14.48 -26.88
C CYS A 544 3.12 14.07 -28.28
N TRP A 545 2.35 14.35 -29.34
CA TRP A 545 2.78 14.08 -30.71
C TRP A 545 3.35 15.31 -31.42
N VAL A 546 4.68 15.39 -31.55
CA VAL A 546 5.36 16.48 -32.28
C VAL A 546 5.43 16.16 -33.78
N THR A 547 4.82 17.02 -34.60
CA THR A 547 4.58 16.72 -36.03
C THR A 547 5.64 17.28 -36.99
N LYS A 548 6.78 17.77 -36.47
CA LYS A 548 7.84 18.47 -37.24
C LYS A 548 8.36 17.72 -38.45
N ASN A 549 8.48 16.39 -38.36
CA ASN A 549 8.97 15.53 -39.44
C ASN A 549 7.85 14.71 -40.10
N VAL A 550 6.59 15.02 -39.81
CA VAL A 550 5.42 14.32 -40.37
C VAL A 550 4.93 15.10 -41.59
N PRO A 551 4.84 14.49 -42.79
CA PRO A 551 4.32 15.18 -43.97
C PRO A 551 2.89 15.73 -43.78
N VAL A 552 2.51 16.71 -44.60
CA VAL A 552 1.12 17.21 -44.66
C VAL A 552 0.20 16.08 -45.15
N GLY A 553 -0.89 15.81 -44.42
CA GLY A 553 -1.78 14.69 -44.70
C GLY A 553 -2.72 14.35 -43.53
N ASN A 554 -3.57 13.34 -43.72
CA ASN A 554 -4.44 12.82 -42.66
C ASN A 554 -3.81 11.55 -42.09
N TYR A 555 -3.73 11.46 -40.77
CA TYR A 555 -3.13 10.34 -40.05
C TYR A 555 -4.14 9.76 -39.06
N THR A 556 -4.19 8.43 -38.98
CA THR A 556 -5.04 7.73 -38.02
C THR A 556 -4.25 7.39 -36.77
N ILE A 557 -4.82 7.68 -35.60
CA ILE A 557 -4.19 7.39 -34.32
C ILE A 557 -4.61 6.01 -33.83
N THR A 558 -3.67 5.28 -33.24
CA THR A 558 -3.86 3.97 -32.63
C THR A 558 -3.20 3.97 -31.26
N ALA A 559 -3.93 3.58 -30.22
CA ALA A 559 -3.31 3.27 -28.93
C ALA A 559 -3.38 1.77 -28.65
N TYR A 560 -2.37 1.29 -27.95
CA TYR A 560 -2.14 -0.12 -27.68
C TYR A 560 -1.72 -0.32 -26.22
N ALA A 561 -2.54 -1.00 -25.43
CA ALA A 561 -2.17 -1.52 -24.13
C ALA A 561 -1.45 -2.86 -24.31
N HIS A 562 -0.23 -2.98 -23.79
CA HIS A 562 0.54 -4.20 -23.87
C HIS A 562 -0.15 -5.29 -23.04
N PRO A 563 -0.36 -6.50 -23.59
CA PRO A 563 -1.04 -7.56 -22.87
C PRO A 563 -0.30 -7.96 -21.60
N VAL A 564 -1.07 -8.24 -20.54
CA VAL A 564 -0.54 -8.74 -19.27
C VAL A 564 -0.45 -10.28 -19.29
N PRO A 565 0.39 -10.91 -18.45
CA PRO A 565 0.48 -12.36 -18.39
C PRO A 565 -0.89 -13.01 -18.15
N ASN A 566 -1.21 -14.04 -18.95
CA ASN A 566 -2.47 -14.81 -18.88
C ASN A 566 -3.75 -14.06 -19.28
N GLU A 567 -3.64 -12.87 -19.85
CA GLU A 567 -4.77 -12.22 -20.51
C GLU A 567 -5.18 -12.97 -21.78
N THR A 568 -6.47 -13.29 -21.88
CA THR A 568 -7.03 -14.06 -23.01
C THR A 568 -7.87 -13.22 -23.95
N ASP A 569 -8.45 -12.11 -23.47
CA ASP A 569 -9.11 -11.13 -24.33
C ASP A 569 -8.08 -10.02 -24.60
N THR A 570 -7.51 -10.00 -25.81
CA THR A 570 -6.52 -8.98 -26.19
C THR A 570 -7.03 -8.07 -27.30
N ALA A 571 -8.32 -8.19 -27.65
CA ALA A 571 -8.88 -7.57 -28.85
C ALA A 571 -9.17 -6.08 -28.64
N ASP A 572 -9.52 -5.71 -27.42
CA ASP A 572 -9.80 -4.36 -26.94
C ASP A 572 -8.58 -3.65 -26.35
N ASN A 573 -7.44 -4.33 -26.24
CA ASN A 573 -6.15 -3.72 -25.96
C ASN A 573 -5.70 -2.75 -27.05
N THR A 574 -6.31 -2.81 -28.25
CA THR A 574 -6.01 -1.89 -29.35
C THR A 574 -7.25 -1.09 -29.74
N LEU A 575 -7.15 0.23 -29.69
CA LEU A 575 -8.17 1.12 -30.22
C LEU A 575 -7.57 2.02 -31.31
N VAL A 576 -8.20 1.99 -32.48
CA VAL A 576 -7.89 2.87 -33.61
C VAL A 576 -9.00 3.91 -33.69
N ASP A 577 -8.71 5.13 -33.26
CA ASP A 577 -9.69 6.22 -33.25
C ASP A 577 -9.00 7.57 -33.38
N GLY A 578 -9.73 8.55 -33.93
CA GLY A 578 -9.21 9.87 -34.25
C GLY A 578 -8.50 9.93 -35.61
N ILE A 579 -8.74 11.04 -36.31
CA ILE A 579 -7.98 11.44 -37.48
C ILE A 579 -7.43 12.83 -37.20
N VAL A 580 -6.12 12.99 -37.33
CA VAL A 580 -5.45 14.28 -37.23
C VAL A 580 -4.96 14.68 -38.61
N THR A 581 -5.31 15.89 -39.03
CA THR A 581 -4.85 16.48 -40.30
C THR A 581 -3.62 17.34 -40.06
N ILE A 582 -2.46 16.93 -40.54
CA ILE A 582 -1.26 17.77 -40.58
C ILE A 582 -1.38 18.73 -41.76
N GLN A 583 -1.30 20.03 -41.48
CA GLN A 583 -1.45 21.11 -42.46
C GLN A 583 -0.13 21.86 -42.65
N ALA A 584 0.02 22.58 -43.77
CA ALA A 584 1.14 23.50 -43.92
C ALA A 584 1.00 24.67 -42.93
N PRO A 585 2.12 25.24 -42.42
CA PRO A 585 2.08 26.46 -41.62
C PRO A 585 1.33 27.58 -42.35
N SER A 586 0.44 28.28 -41.64
CA SER A 586 -0.41 29.33 -42.18
C SER A 586 -0.23 30.64 -41.39
N PRO A 587 0.01 31.79 -42.06
CA PRO A 587 0.30 31.92 -43.49
C PRO A 587 1.69 31.33 -43.84
N PRO A 588 1.91 30.85 -45.07
CA PRO A 588 3.20 30.30 -45.49
C PRO A 588 4.33 31.33 -45.38
N GLY A 589 5.50 30.92 -44.88
CA GLY A 589 6.68 31.80 -44.74
C GLY A 589 6.69 32.66 -43.47
N PHE A 590 5.65 32.58 -42.63
CA PHE A 590 5.68 33.17 -41.29
C PHE A 590 6.51 32.30 -40.33
N TYR A 591 7.38 32.93 -39.56
CA TYR A 591 7.91 32.32 -38.35
C TYR A 591 6.91 32.52 -37.22
N TRP A 592 6.49 31.43 -36.58
CA TRP A 592 5.66 31.45 -35.38
C TRP A 592 6.46 30.86 -34.23
N LYS A 593 6.33 31.45 -33.03
CA LYS A 593 6.81 30.80 -31.81
C LYS A 593 6.20 29.41 -31.70
N GLU A 594 7.04 28.41 -31.43
CA GLU A 594 6.63 27.01 -31.41
C GLU A 594 5.68 26.72 -30.24
N GLY A 595 4.83 25.71 -30.40
CA GLY A 595 3.97 25.22 -29.35
C GLY A 595 4.63 24.11 -28.54
N PHE A 596 4.26 24.02 -27.27
CA PHE A 596 4.68 22.97 -26.34
C PHE A 596 3.45 22.19 -25.86
N CYS A 597 3.49 20.85 -25.86
CA CYS A 597 2.31 20.04 -25.54
C CYS A 597 1.76 20.35 -24.15
N ASP A 598 2.68 20.49 -23.21
CA ASP A 598 2.38 21.07 -21.92
C ASP A 598 2.33 22.56 -22.11
N TYR A 599 1.37 23.18 -21.46
CA TYR A 599 1.54 24.56 -21.01
C TYR A 599 1.41 25.64 -22.09
N ALA A 600 1.66 25.37 -23.38
CA ALA A 600 1.40 26.31 -24.48
C ALA A 600 1.27 25.63 -25.87
N PRO A 601 0.28 24.75 -26.12
CA PRO A 601 0.26 23.91 -27.32
C PRO A 601 -0.03 24.67 -28.62
N SER A 602 -0.63 25.86 -28.51
CA SER A 602 -0.87 26.77 -29.63
C SER A 602 0.16 27.90 -29.76
N GLY A 603 1.32 27.73 -29.11
CA GLY A 603 2.47 28.62 -29.22
C GLY A 603 2.34 29.75 -28.22
N MET A 604 2.73 30.96 -28.61
CA MET A 604 2.57 32.13 -27.73
C MET A 604 1.10 32.24 -27.24
N PRO A 605 0.82 32.23 -25.93
CA PRO A 605 -0.52 32.44 -25.39
C PRO A 605 -1.11 33.79 -25.79
N ASP A 606 -2.41 33.93 -25.61
CA ASP A 606 -3.18 35.11 -26.00
C ASP A 606 -4.19 35.50 -24.92
N PHE A 607 -3.72 35.57 -23.67
CA PHE A 607 -4.56 35.80 -22.51
C PHE A 607 -5.38 37.09 -22.66
N ASP A 608 -6.66 36.99 -22.29
CA ASP A 608 -7.57 38.12 -22.31
C ASP A 608 -7.33 39.04 -21.10
N GLU A 609 -7.28 40.36 -21.29
CA GLU A 609 -7.09 41.30 -20.19
C GLU A 609 -8.35 41.56 -19.36
N ARG A 610 -9.52 41.08 -19.78
CA ARG A 610 -10.82 41.45 -19.21
C ARG A 610 -11.26 40.44 -18.16
N GLN A 611 -10.33 40.00 -17.32
CA GLN A 611 -10.53 38.93 -16.31
C GLN A 611 -11.44 39.36 -15.15
N ASP A 612 -11.07 40.38 -14.37
CA ASP A 612 -11.78 40.78 -13.13
C ASP A 612 -12.33 42.21 -13.20
N ALA A 613 -12.84 42.60 -14.38
CA ALA A 613 -13.24 43.98 -14.65
C ALA A 613 -12.12 45.01 -14.36
N TRP A 614 -10.88 44.69 -14.77
CA TRP A 614 -9.66 45.53 -14.81
C TRP A 614 -9.81 46.79 -15.70
N ASN A 615 -10.89 47.53 -15.48
CA ASN A 615 -11.39 48.68 -16.22
C ASN A 615 -11.81 49.77 -15.21
N ALA A 616 -10.90 50.14 -14.32
CA ALA A 616 -11.20 51.04 -13.20
C ALA A 616 -11.55 52.47 -13.65
N THR A 617 -11.11 52.89 -14.84
CA THR A 617 -11.20 54.26 -15.35
C THR A 617 -12.03 54.39 -16.63
N GLY A 618 -12.63 53.31 -17.13
CA GLY A 618 -13.28 53.27 -18.45
C GLY A 618 -12.35 52.81 -19.58
N THR A 619 -11.07 52.57 -19.27
CA THR A 619 -10.05 51.93 -20.11
C THR A 619 -9.52 50.69 -19.40
N TRP A 620 -9.26 49.62 -20.15
CA TRP A 620 -8.57 48.44 -19.63
C TRP A 620 -7.06 48.72 -19.53
N THR A 621 -6.47 48.49 -18.36
CA THR A 621 -5.13 49.00 -18.01
C THR A 621 -4.09 47.90 -17.79
N TYR A 622 -4.49 46.63 -17.90
CA TYR A 622 -3.68 45.46 -17.57
C TYR A 622 -3.03 44.81 -18.81
N CYS A 623 -3.12 45.42 -20.00
CA CYS A 623 -2.53 44.86 -21.21
C CYS A 623 -1.02 44.57 -21.11
N SER A 624 -0.24 45.40 -20.41
CA SER A 624 1.20 45.17 -20.21
C SER A 624 1.49 43.93 -19.34
N PRO A 625 0.96 43.78 -18.11
CA PRO A 625 1.17 42.57 -17.34
C PRO A 625 0.58 41.32 -18.02
N THR A 626 -0.52 41.43 -18.77
CA THR A 626 -1.05 40.30 -19.56
C THR A 626 -0.11 39.91 -20.71
N ALA A 627 0.45 40.88 -21.44
CA ALA A 627 1.40 40.60 -22.52
C ALA A 627 2.69 39.95 -21.99
N VAL A 628 3.16 40.37 -20.81
CA VAL A 628 4.29 39.70 -20.13
C VAL A 628 3.87 38.33 -19.60
N ALA A 629 2.63 38.14 -19.14
CA ALA A 629 2.16 36.83 -18.71
C ALA A 629 2.19 35.80 -19.86
N ASN A 630 1.72 36.17 -21.07
CA ASN A 630 1.82 35.31 -22.26
C ASN A 630 3.26 34.81 -22.47
N SER A 631 4.19 35.74 -22.33
CA SER A 631 5.61 35.56 -22.57
C SER A 631 6.28 34.59 -21.60
N LEU A 632 6.08 34.83 -20.31
CA LEU A 632 6.67 34.03 -19.24
C LEU A 632 6.05 32.64 -19.18
N TRP A 633 4.75 32.52 -19.44
CA TRP A 633 4.04 31.25 -19.59
C TRP A 633 4.58 30.42 -20.75
N TRP A 634 4.82 31.04 -21.90
CA TRP A 634 5.46 30.37 -23.04
C TRP A 634 6.90 29.94 -22.73
N PHE A 635 7.68 30.78 -22.04
CA PHE A 635 9.04 30.42 -21.64
C PHE A 635 9.08 29.28 -20.64
N ASP A 636 8.16 29.28 -19.69
CA ASP A 636 8.09 28.22 -18.70
C ASP A 636 7.87 26.85 -19.40
N SER A 637 6.86 26.81 -20.27
CA SER A 637 6.59 25.66 -21.16
C SER A 637 7.81 25.21 -21.98
N LYS A 638 8.66 26.14 -22.40
CA LYS A 638 9.86 25.87 -23.22
C LYS A 638 10.98 25.22 -22.42
N TYR A 639 11.17 25.61 -21.16
CA TYR A 639 12.28 25.18 -20.32
C TYR A 639 11.94 24.03 -19.36
N GLU A 640 10.70 23.54 -19.42
CA GLU A 640 10.25 22.34 -18.70
C GLU A 640 11.13 21.10 -18.97
N PRO A 641 11.77 20.51 -17.94
CA PRO A 641 12.70 19.40 -18.09
C PRO A 641 12.01 18.04 -18.33
N ALA A 642 10.71 17.91 -18.09
CA ALA A 642 10.00 16.65 -18.24
C ALA A 642 9.82 16.27 -19.72
N GLN A 643 10.45 15.16 -20.14
CA GLN A 643 10.27 14.57 -21.47
C GLN A 643 9.86 13.09 -21.34
N PRO A 644 8.63 12.70 -21.71
CA PRO A 644 7.56 13.54 -22.24
C PRO A 644 6.96 14.47 -21.17
N PRO A 645 6.33 15.60 -21.57
CA PRO A 645 5.76 16.57 -20.64
C PRO A 645 4.60 16.00 -19.82
N VAL A 646 4.35 16.55 -18.62
CA VAL A 646 3.36 16.07 -17.66
C VAL A 646 2.09 16.90 -17.81
N LEU A 647 1.23 16.45 -18.71
CA LEU A 647 0.07 17.23 -19.13
C LEU A 647 -1.01 17.38 -18.02
N PRO A 648 -1.66 18.57 -17.90
CA PRO A 648 -2.80 18.80 -17.02
C PRO A 648 -3.89 17.73 -17.18
N PRO A 649 -4.62 17.38 -16.10
CA PRO A 649 -4.66 18.04 -14.78
C PRO A 649 -3.62 17.50 -13.79
N THR A 650 -2.64 16.73 -14.26
CA THR A 650 -1.56 16.23 -13.39
C THR A 650 -0.74 17.42 -12.94
N ILE A 651 -0.72 17.72 -11.64
CA ILE A 651 0.04 18.83 -11.09
C ILE A 651 1.53 18.52 -11.24
N SER A 652 2.20 19.27 -12.09
CA SER A 652 3.64 19.25 -12.30
C SER A 652 4.15 20.69 -12.39
N ASP A 653 5.39 20.89 -11.98
CA ASP A 653 6.10 22.17 -12.04
C ASP A 653 7.57 21.75 -12.11
N GLY A 654 8.05 21.58 -13.34
CA GLY A 654 9.43 21.17 -13.62
C GLY A 654 10.34 22.35 -13.87
N PHE A 655 9.78 23.52 -14.22
CA PHE A 655 10.47 24.78 -14.35
C PHE A 655 9.80 25.86 -13.50
N PRO A 656 10.54 26.56 -12.62
CA PRO A 656 9.93 27.36 -11.58
C PRO A 656 9.51 28.78 -12.03
N LEU A 657 9.49 29.09 -13.32
CA LEU A 657 9.27 30.47 -13.80
C LEU A 657 7.82 30.90 -13.55
N VAL A 658 6.85 30.02 -13.81
CA VAL A 658 5.44 30.19 -13.50
C VAL A 658 5.07 29.16 -12.45
N THR A 659 4.64 29.61 -11.27
CA THR A 659 4.24 28.71 -10.18
C THR A 659 2.73 28.66 -10.02
N SER A 660 2.20 27.55 -9.51
CA SER A 660 0.78 27.45 -9.14
C SER A 660 0.43 28.34 -7.94
N TYR A 661 -0.50 29.28 -8.14
CA TYR A 661 -1.05 30.13 -7.07
C TYR A 661 -2.06 29.39 -6.17
N ASN A 662 -2.31 28.10 -6.42
CA ASN A 662 -3.08 27.21 -5.56
C ASN A 662 -2.48 25.80 -5.57
N ALA A 663 -1.23 25.72 -5.12
CA ALA A 663 -0.43 24.50 -5.12
C ALA A 663 -1.18 23.31 -4.49
N GLY A 664 -1.17 22.18 -5.20
CA GLY A 664 -1.86 20.95 -4.80
C GLY A 664 -3.35 20.89 -5.18
N VAL A 665 -3.91 21.96 -5.79
CA VAL A 665 -5.27 21.98 -6.33
C VAL A 665 -5.28 22.01 -7.85
N TRP A 666 -4.47 22.89 -8.46
CA TRP A 666 -4.29 22.96 -9.90
C TRP A 666 -2.83 23.19 -10.25
N ASP A 667 -2.52 22.84 -11.48
CA ASP A 667 -1.22 22.96 -12.12
C ASP A 667 -0.87 24.43 -12.41
N ASP A 668 0.42 24.76 -12.52
CA ASP A 668 0.90 26.12 -12.76
C ASP A 668 0.48 26.70 -14.12
N HIS A 669 0.09 25.85 -15.07
CA HIS A 669 -0.45 26.21 -16.36
C HIS A 669 -1.93 25.81 -16.53
N ASP A 670 -2.66 25.64 -15.43
CA ASP A 670 -4.12 25.58 -15.46
C ASP A 670 -4.70 26.95 -15.84
N PRO A 671 -5.74 27.05 -16.70
CA PRO A 671 -6.38 28.33 -17.04
C PRO A 671 -6.85 29.16 -15.82
N GLN A 672 -7.09 28.52 -14.67
CA GLN A 672 -7.41 29.20 -13.41
C GLN A 672 -6.21 29.94 -12.80
N ASN A 673 -4.98 29.61 -13.20
CA ASN A 673 -3.75 30.25 -12.74
C ASN A 673 -3.49 31.60 -13.43
N VAL A 674 -4.08 31.83 -14.61
CA VAL A 674 -3.90 33.06 -15.43
C VAL A 674 -4.27 34.34 -14.66
N GLN A 675 -5.44 34.36 -14.02
CA GLN A 675 -5.91 35.55 -13.31
C GLN A 675 -4.98 35.96 -12.13
N PRO A 676 -4.68 35.09 -11.14
CA PRO A 676 -3.79 35.46 -10.05
C PRO A 676 -2.35 35.73 -10.53
N PHE A 677 -1.90 35.08 -11.61
CA PHE A 677 -0.60 35.35 -12.21
C PHE A 677 -0.51 36.77 -12.78
N ILE A 678 -1.47 37.19 -13.61
CA ILE A 678 -1.51 38.56 -14.16
C ILE A 678 -1.65 39.59 -13.04
N GLN A 679 -2.43 39.31 -11.99
CA GLN A 679 -2.55 40.20 -10.84
C GLN A 679 -1.22 40.39 -10.10
N HIS A 680 -0.44 39.32 -9.93
CA HIS A 680 0.89 39.43 -9.35
C HIS A 680 1.78 40.33 -10.22
N LEU A 681 1.85 40.08 -11.53
CA LEU A 681 2.64 40.91 -12.46
C LEU A 681 2.18 42.37 -12.45
N ALA A 682 0.87 42.63 -12.48
CA ALA A 682 0.31 43.98 -12.44
C ALA A 682 0.71 44.74 -11.16
N TYR A 683 0.77 44.06 -10.02
CA TYR A 683 1.29 44.64 -8.80
C TYR A 683 2.79 44.95 -8.91
N LEU A 684 3.60 44.01 -9.40
CA LEU A 684 5.05 44.22 -9.54
C LEU A 684 5.40 45.36 -10.49
N MET A 685 4.63 45.49 -11.56
CA MET A 685 4.75 46.54 -12.57
C MET A 685 4.01 47.84 -12.19
N ASP A 686 3.57 47.96 -10.94
CA ASP A 686 2.85 49.13 -10.42
C ASP A 686 1.69 49.61 -11.31
N THR A 687 0.98 48.69 -11.97
CA THR A 687 -0.12 49.03 -12.89
C THR A 687 -1.17 49.86 -12.16
N ASP A 688 -1.55 51.01 -12.71
CA ASP A 688 -2.45 52.01 -12.10
C ASP A 688 -1.97 52.57 -10.73
N GLY A 689 -0.70 52.41 -10.40
CA GLY A 689 -0.14 52.79 -9.10
C GLY A 689 -0.49 51.83 -7.96
N GLN A 690 -0.83 50.57 -8.27
CA GLN A 690 -1.28 49.59 -7.28
C GLN A 690 -0.25 49.28 -6.18
N ARG A 691 1.03 49.28 -6.53
CA ARG A 691 2.11 48.96 -5.60
C ARG A 691 2.56 50.20 -4.85
N THR A 692 2.82 51.29 -5.55
CA THR A 692 3.38 52.52 -4.98
C THR A 692 2.33 53.41 -4.33
N GLY A 693 1.06 53.23 -4.68
CA GLY A 693 -0.04 54.12 -4.30
C GLY A 693 -0.02 55.47 -5.02
N ILE A 694 0.83 55.65 -6.03
CA ILE A 694 0.90 56.86 -6.85
C ILE A 694 0.02 56.67 -8.08
N PRO A 695 -1.14 57.33 -8.17
CA PRO A 695 -2.07 57.06 -9.26
C PRO A 695 -1.47 57.45 -10.62
N HIS A 696 -1.45 56.51 -11.53
CA HIS A 696 -1.22 56.70 -12.97
C HIS A 696 -2.17 55.77 -13.76
N MET A 697 -2.10 55.79 -15.09
CA MET A 697 -2.98 54.96 -15.94
C MET A 697 -2.16 53.92 -16.68
N GLY A 698 -2.51 52.65 -16.51
CA GLY A 698 -1.81 51.55 -17.17
C GLY A 698 -0.46 51.25 -16.51
N THR A 699 0.51 50.86 -17.34
CA THR A 699 1.84 50.48 -16.89
C THR A 699 2.87 51.28 -17.68
N TYR A 700 3.79 51.95 -17.00
CA TYR A 700 4.92 52.61 -17.68
C TYR A 700 6.01 51.60 -18.01
N VAL A 701 6.73 51.81 -19.12
CA VAL A 701 7.77 50.87 -19.59
C VAL A 701 8.85 50.58 -18.53
N ASN A 702 9.24 51.59 -17.73
CA ASN A 702 10.21 51.40 -16.65
C ASN A 702 9.64 50.56 -15.50
N ASP A 703 8.33 50.63 -15.25
CA ASP A 703 7.66 49.82 -14.26
C ASP A 703 7.50 48.37 -14.75
N SER A 704 7.24 48.17 -16.05
CA SER A 704 7.32 46.85 -16.70
C SER A 704 8.71 46.21 -16.52
N GLN A 705 9.79 46.95 -16.80
CA GLN A 705 11.18 46.48 -16.62
C GLN A 705 11.45 46.06 -15.17
N ALA A 706 11.11 46.93 -14.22
CA ALA A 706 11.29 46.65 -12.79
C ALA A 706 10.46 45.45 -12.34
N GLY A 707 9.21 45.36 -12.79
CA GLY A 707 8.31 44.24 -12.48
C GLY A 707 8.81 42.90 -13.02
N ILE A 708 9.29 42.86 -14.28
CA ILE A 708 9.90 41.65 -14.89
C ILE A 708 11.13 41.25 -14.10
N THR A 709 12.03 42.20 -13.82
CA THR A 709 13.28 41.97 -13.07
C THR A 709 13.00 41.34 -11.70
N HIS A 710 12.01 41.89 -10.98
CA HIS A 710 11.60 41.36 -9.68
C HIS A 710 10.97 39.97 -9.82
N TYR A 711 10.08 39.78 -10.80
CA TYR A 711 9.41 38.50 -11.02
C TYR A 711 10.40 37.38 -11.32
N LEU A 712 11.34 37.60 -12.26
CA LEU A 712 12.39 36.63 -12.61
C LEU A 712 13.25 36.26 -11.38
N SER A 713 13.58 37.24 -10.55
CA SER A 713 14.35 37.00 -9.33
C SER A 713 13.58 36.19 -8.28
N TRP A 714 12.26 36.39 -8.20
CA TRP A 714 11.43 35.82 -7.15
C TRP A 714 10.80 34.48 -7.52
N SER A 715 10.62 34.21 -8.81
CA SER A 715 10.35 32.84 -9.30
C SER A 715 11.57 31.92 -9.11
N GLY A 716 12.75 32.50 -8.89
CA GLY A 716 13.98 31.75 -8.59
C GLY A 716 14.78 31.37 -9.82
N VAL A 717 14.35 31.79 -11.02
CA VAL A 717 15.14 31.62 -12.24
C VAL A 717 16.30 32.60 -12.34
N ASN A 718 16.17 33.77 -11.70
CA ASN A 718 17.26 34.73 -11.50
C ASN A 718 17.60 34.85 -10.01
N PRO A 719 18.84 35.24 -9.68
CA PRO A 719 19.25 35.47 -8.31
C PRO A 719 18.58 36.72 -7.73
N VAL A 720 18.07 36.58 -6.51
CA VAL A 720 17.57 37.74 -5.74
C VAL A 720 18.69 38.77 -5.57
N GLY A 721 18.44 40.00 -5.97
CA GLY A 721 19.40 41.10 -5.88
C GLY A 721 19.93 41.61 -7.21
N ASP A 722 19.55 40.97 -8.32
CA ASP A 722 19.68 41.52 -9.68
C ASP A 722 18.59 42.60 -9.84
N VAL A 723 18.95 43.86 -9.61
CA VAL A 723 18.01 45.00 -9.65
C VAL A 723 18.09 45.75 -10.97
N ASN A 724 19.13 45.51 -11.78
CA ASN A 724 19.21 46.08 -13.12
C ASN A 724 18.64 45.16 -14.20
N GLY A 725 18.33 43.90 -13.86
CA GLY A 725 17.72 42.91 -14.74
C GLY A 725 18.70 42.30 -15.74
N ASP A 726 20.02 42.42 -15.53
CA ASP A 726 21.02 41.90 -16.47
C ASP A 726 21.36 40.41 -16.28
N GLY A 727 20.71 39.76 -15.31
CA GLY A 727 20.89 38.36 -14.95
C GLY A 727 22.05 38.12 -14.00
N ILE A 728 22.81 39.14 -13.58
CA ILE A 728 24.01 38.98 -12.75
C ILE A 728 23.98 39.97 -11.58
N VAL A 729 24.07 39.46 -10.34
CA VAL A 729 24.18 40.32 -9.17
C VAL A 729 25.61 40.83 -9.01
N ASP A 730 25.86 42.11 -9.28
CA ASP A 730 27.18 42.72 -9.17
C ASP A 730 27.20 44.06 -8.41
N LYS A 731 28.27 44.84 -8.61
CA LYS A 731 28.43 46.13 -7.91
C LYS A 731 27.51 47.21 -8.45
N THR A 732 27.00 47.05 -9.67
CA THR A 732 26.05 47.92 -10.33
C THR A 732 24.72 47.85 -9.59
N ASP A 733 24.25 46.64 -9.24
CA ASP A 733 23.06 46.44 -8.42
C ASP A 733 23.16 47.12 -7.07
N ALA A 734 24.28 46.87 -6.38
CA ALA A 734 24.54 47.48 -5.08
C ALA A 734 24.59 49.01 -5.20
N SER A 735 25.04 49.55 -6.34
CA SER A 735 25.09 50.99 -6.56
C SER A 735 23.70 51.59 -6.79
N ILE A 736 22.80 50.87 -7.46
CA ILE A 736 21.41 51.28 -7.66
C ILE A 736 20.69 51.36 -6.30
N VAL A 737 20.79 50.30 -5.48
CA VAL A 737 20.18 50.30 -4.13
C VAL A 737 20.76 51.39 -3.24
N ASN A 738 22.09 51.57 -3.24
CA ASN A 738 22.74 52.63 -2.44
C ASN A 738 22.37 54.04 -2.90
N ALA A 739 22.12 54.26 -4.20
CA ALA A 739 21.71 55.57 -4.72
C ALA A 739 20.29 55.94 -4.27
N SER A 740 19.44 54.94 -4.04
CA SER A 740 18.02 55.10 -3.68
C SER A 740 17.74 54.89 -2.18
N MET A 741 18.78 54.69 -1.37
CA MET A 741 18.72 54.39 0.06
C MET A 741 17.90 55.41 0.87
N GLY A 742 16.91 54.93 1.61
CA GLY A 742 16.03 55.70 2.48
C GLY A 742 14.89 56.42 1.75
N SER A 743 14.68 56.13 0.47
CA SER A 743 13.59 56.70 -0.32
C SER A 743 12.34 55.83 -0.25
N THR A 744 11.18 56.46 -0.47
CA THR A 744 9.85 55.83 -0.61
C THR A 744 9.19 56.36 -1.89
N PRO A 745 8.11 55.75 -2.39
CA PRO A 745 7.44 56.22 -3.59
C PRO A 745 7.16 57.73 -3.59
N GLY A 746 7.51 58.39 -4.69
CA GLY A 746 7.28 59.83 -4.89
C GLY A 746 8.30 60.75 -4.23
N THR A 747 9.27 60.22 -3.48
CA THR A 747 10.39 60.99 -2.96
C THR A 747 11.54 61.09 -3.98
N PRO A 748 12.36 62.16 -3.95
CA PRO A 748 13.51 62.26 -4.84
C PRO A 748 14.50 61.10 -4.62
N GLY A 749 14.89 60.43 -5.71
CA GLY A 749 15.80 59.29 -5.65
C GLY A 749 15.12 57.93 -5.48
N TRP A 750 13.78 57.88 -5.47
CA TRP A 750 13.03 56.62 -5.58
C TRP A 750 13.35 55.90 -6.90
N ASP A 751 13.66 54.61 -6.81
CA ASP A 751 13.84 53.70 -7.93
C ASP A 751 13.20 52.37 -7.55
N MET A 752 12.05 52.05 -8.15
CA MET A 752 11.27 50.86 -7.77
C MET A 752 12.07 49.56 -7.90
N ARG A 753 13.06 49.52 -8.80
CA ARG A 753 13.96 48.38 -8.98
C ARG A 753 14.77 48.04 -7.74
N ALA A 754 15.03 49.03 -6.89
CA ALA A 754 15.80 48.86 -5.67
C ALA A 754 14.97 48.39 -4.46
N ASP A 755 13.64 48.40 -4.57
CA ASP A 755 12.69 47.96 -3.54
C ASP A 755 12.40 46.47 -3.73
N ILE A 756 13.33 45.62 -3.28
CA ILE A 756 13.29 44.17 -3.48
C ILE A 756 12.98 43.39 -2.20
N PHE A 757 12.74 44.09 -1.09
CA PHE A 757 12.37 43.52 0.19
C PHE A 757 10.94 43.94 0.63
N PRO A 758 10.17 43.03 1.26
CA PRO A 758 10.38 41.59 1.27
C PRO A 758 10.13 40.96 -0.12
N ILE A 759 10.72 39.79 -0.35
CA ILE A 759 10.47 38.98 -1.55
C ILE A 759 8.98 38.59 -1.62
N THR A 760 8.32 38.77 -2.77
CA THR A 760 6.93 38.34 -2.97
C THR A 760 6.86 37.09 -3.86
N LEU A 761 6.48 35.95 -3.26
CA LEU A 761 6.41 34.64 -3.93
C LEU A 761 4.99 34.24 -4.36
N GLY A 762 4.02 35.17 -4.32
CA GLY A 762 2.63 34.87 -4.64
C GLY A 762 1.73 36.09 -4.50
N TRP A 763 0.46 35.94 -4.86
CA TRP A 763 -0.52 37.02 -4.85
C TRP A 763 -1.63 36.81 -3.79
N PRO A 764 -1.95 37.82 -2.94
CA PRO A 764 -1.26 39.10 -2.81
C PRO A 764 -0.03 39.03 -1.89
N GLY A 765 1.15 39.33 -2.44
CA GLY A 765 2.37 39.63 -1.69
C GLY A 765 2.64 41.14 -1.79
N ALA A 766 2.99 41.79 -0.68
CA ALA A 766 3.17 43.24 -0.64
C ALA A 766 4.64 43.61 -0.37
N ALA A 767 5.20 44.47 -1.22
CA ALA A 767 6.44 45.17 -0.94
C ALA A 767 6.23 46.19 0.19
N ASP A 768 7.28 46.52 0.94
CA ASP A 768 7.17 47.50 2.03
C ASP A 768 7.31 48.96 1.54
N ASN A 769 7.66 49.15 0.26
CA ASN A 769 7.84 50.44 -0.40
C ASN A 769 8.88 51.32 0.32
N LEU A 770 9.92 50.70 0.88
CA LEU A 770 10.98 51.37 1.62
C LEU A 770 12.34 50.77 1.25
N ILE A 771 13.12 51.52 0.46
CA ILE A 771 14.47 51.09 0.10
C ILE A 771 15.39 51.32 1.30
N ASP A 772 15.83 50.25 1.94
CA ASP A 772 16.68 50.31 3.13
C ASP A 772 17.82 49.28 3.15
N ILE A 773 18.33 48.98 4.36
CA ILE A 773 19.46 48.06 4.53
C ILE A 773 19.07 46.61 4.22
N ASN A 774 17.79 46.25 4.27
CA ASN A 774 17.28 44.92 3.96
C ASN A 774 17.36 44.64 2.45
N ASP A 775 17.04 45.61 1.60
CA ASP A 775 17.25 45.50 0.14
C ASP A 775 18.72 45.32 -0.18
N LEU A 776 19.58 46.17 0.41
CA LEU A 776 21.02 46.06 0.19
C LEU A 776 21.59 44.73 0.71
N ALA A 777 21.00 44.16 1.76
CA ALA A 777 21.39 42.85 2.28
C ALA A 777 21.08 41.73 1.27
N LEU A 778 19.95 41.81 0.54
CA LEU A 778 19.61 40.86 -0.52
C LEU A 778 20.62 40.93 -1.68
N VAL A 779 20.98 42.12 -2.14
CA VAL A 779 22.01 42.29 -3.19
C VAL A 779 23.38 41.79 -2.71
N THR A 780 23.84 42.26 -1.55
CA THR A 780 25.18 41.92 -1.05
C THR A 780 25.34 40.45 -0.68
N GLY A 781 24.25 39.79 -0.28
CA GLY A 781 24.20 38.36 0.01
C GLY A 781 24.35 37.47 -1.22
N ASN A 782 24.01 37.99 -2.41
CA ASN A 782 23.99 37.23 -3.67
C ASN A 782 25.03 37.70 -4.70
N LEU A 783 26.02 38.51 -4.32
CA LEU A 783 27.05 38.99 -5.24
C LEU A 783 27.75 37.86 -6.01
N ASN A 784 27.88 38.06 -7.33
CA ASN A 784 28.37 37.12 -8.34
C ASN A 784 27.46 35.91 -8.60
N ALA A 785 26.22 35.90 -8.10
CA ALA A 785 25.22 34.94 -8.56
C ALA A 785 24.75 35.32 -9.98
N THR A 786 24.42 34.31 -10.77
CA THR A 786 24.02 34.44 -12.17
C THR A 786 22.71 33.68 -12.37
N GLY A 787 21.77 34.31 -13.06
CA GLY A 787 20.45 33.78 -13.38
C GLY A 787 20.38 33.12 -14.75
N MET A 788 19.16 32.73 -15.12
CA MET A 788 18.86 32.12 -16.41
C MET A 788 18.37 33.12 -17.45
N PHE A 789 17.86 34.27 -17.05
CA PHE A 789 17.31 35.27 -17.95
C PHE A 789 17.90 36.65 -17.70
N TYR A 790 17.70 37.56 -18.64
CA TYR A 790 17.90 38.98 -18.47
C TYR A 790 16.80 39.74 -19.23
N GLU A 791 16.46 40.93 -18.75
CA GLU A 791 15.55 41.85 -19.42
C GLU A 791 16.36 42.97 -20.09
N HIS A 792 15.99 43.30 -21.33
CA HIS A 792 16.47 44.49 -21.99
C HIS A 792 15.38 45.16 -22.80
N THR A 793 15.25 46.47 -22.62
CA THR A 793 14.31 47.27 -23.41
C THR A 793 15.03 48.05 -24.50
N VAL A 794 14.51 47.98 -25.73
CA VAL A 794 14.99 48.76 -26.87
C VAL A 794 13.98 49.83 -27.24
N ASN A 795 14.36 51.09 -27.02
CA ASN A 795 13.56 52.24 -27.44
C ASN A 795 13.62 52.43 -28.96
N GLN A 796 12.46 52.66 -29.56
CA GLN A 796 12.22 52.79 -31.00
C GLN A 796 12.88 51.65 -31.79
N PRO A 797 12.49 50.38 -31.53
CA PRO A 797 13.18 49.22 -32.09
C PRO A 797 13.04 49.18 -33.61
N HIS A 798 14.05 48.61 -34.30
CA HIS A 798 13.93 48.31 -35.71
C HIS A 798 13.11 47.02 -35.90
N PHE A 799 12.21 46.95 -36.89
CA PHE A 799 11.43 45.73 -37.13
C PHE A 799 12.30 44.47 -37.33
N TYR A 800 13.34 44.51 -38.17
CA TYR A 800 14.29 43.39 -38.31
C TYR A 800 14.99 42.96 -37.01
N TYR A 801 15.17 43.87 -36.05
CA TYR A 801 15.71 43.49 -34.74
C TYR A 801 14.65 42.71 -33.94
N VAL A 802 13.40 43.16 -33.96
CA VAL A 802 12.28 42.40 -33.35
C VAL A 802 12.15 41.01 -33.97
N GLU A 803 12.27 40.90 -35.30
CA GLU A 803 12.27 39.60 -35.97
C GLU A 803 13.43 38.71 -35.53
N GLU A 804 14.66 39.23 -35.50
CA GLU A 804 15.83 38.46 -35.08
C GLU A 804 15.67 37.92 -33.65
N GLU A 805 15.15 38.74 -32.72
CA GLU A 805 14.93 38.32 -31.33
C GLU A 805 13.81 37.24 -31.23
N VAL A 806 12.72 37.39 -31.98
CA VAL A 806 11.65 36.37 -32.05
C VAL A 806 12.15 35.06 -32.66
N GLU A 807 12.95 35.11 -33.73
CA GLU A 807 13.53 33.93 -34.38
C GLU A 807 14.60 33.24 -33.51
N ARG A 808 15.33 34.01 -32.70
CA ARG A 808 16.20 33.53 -31.62
C ARG A 808 15.41 32.97 -30.44
N SER A 809 14.09 32.90 -30.55
CA SER A 809 13.23 32.25 -29.57
C SER A 809 13.26 32.99 -28.22
N GLN A 810 13.43 34.32 -28.29
CA GLN A 810 13.35 35.25 -27.15
C GLN A 810 11.93 35.81 -27.02
N ASP A 811 11.64 36.43 -25.89
CA ASP A 811 10.37 37.11 -25.71
C ASP A 811 10.41 38.59 -26.04
N VAL A 812 9.38 39.06 -26.75
CA VAL A 812 9.25 40.45 -27.18
C VAL A 812 7.84 40.95 -26.90
N VAL A 813 7.73 41.86 -25.94
CA VAL A 813 6.53 42.66 -25.70
C VAL A 813 6.73 44.05 -26.29
N LEU A 814 5.80 44.49 -27.13
CA LEU A 814 5.84 45.80 -27.78
C LEU A 814 4.92 46.78 -27.07
N SER A 815 5.45 47.96 -26.72
CA SER A 815 4.63 49.10 -26.32
C SER A 815 4.18 49.88 -27.55
N ILE A 816 2.87 50.06 -27.67
CA ILE A 816 2.19 50.74 -28.78
C ILE A 816 1.62 52.07 -28.26
N GLY A 817 2.11 53.17 -28.82
CA GLY A 817 1.58 54.49 -28.60
C GLY A 817 0.65 54.94 -29.73
N PHE A 818 -0.42 55.66 -29.40
CA PHE A 818 -1.33 56.23 -30.40
C PHE A 818 -1.02 57.72 -30.62
N TRP A 819 -0.54 58.02 -31.83
CA TRP A 819 -0.02 59.33 -32.17
C TRP A 819 -0.72 59.96 -33.37
N TYR A 820 -0.98 61.26 -33.29
CA TYR A 820 -1.53 62.06 -34.39
C TYR A 820 -0.51 63.08 -34.88
N TRP A 821 -0.23 63.08 -36.18
CA TRP A 821 0.60 64.13 -36.78
C TRP A 821 -0.29 65.28 -37.27
N ASN A 822 -0.21 66.43 -36.59
CA ASN A 822 -1.02 67.60 -36.95
C ASN A 822 -0.41 68.47 -38.07
N GLY A 823 0.77 68.11 -38.58
CA GLY A 823 1.51 68.89 -39.58
C GLY A 823 2.74 69.65 -39.02
N GLU A 824 2.84 69.78 -37.70
CA GLU A 824 3.90 70.54 -37.02
C GLU A 824 4.57 69.74 -35.88
N PHE A 825 3.78 69.02 -35.07
CA PHE A 825 4.26 68.14 -34.00
C PHE A 825 3.37 66.90 -33.86
N TRP A 826 3.87 65.91 -33.13
CA TRP A 826 3.15 64.68 -32.79
C TRP A 826 2.34 64.89 -31.50
N GLU A 827 1.04 64.56 -31.54
CA GLU A 827 0.13 64.58 -30.39
C GLU A 827 -0.08 63.15 -29.89
N TYR A 828 0.15 62.92 -28.60
CA TYR A 828 -0.02 61.62 -27.94
C TYR A 828 -1.38 61.49 -27.27
N ARG A 829 -1.94 60.29 -27.25
CA ARG A 829 -3.05 59.92 -26.37
C ARG A 829 -2.62 58.87 -25.36
N GLU A 830 -2.28 59.35 -24.17
CA GLU A 830 -1.85 58.52 -23.03
C GLU A 830 -2.90 57.48 -22.63
N GLU A 831 -4.19 57.84 -22.68
CA GLU A 831 -5.32 56.95 -22.34
C GLU A 831 -5.50 55.74 -23.29
N LEU A 832 -4.76 55.69 -24.41
CA LEU A 832 -4.87 54.64 -25.42
C LEU A 832 -3.59 53.80 -25.55
N GLY A 833 -2.55 54.08 -24.76
CA GLY A 833 -1.33 53.27 -24.78
C GLY A 833 -1.64 51.79 -24.57
N HIS A 834 -0.93 50.92 -25.30
CA HIS A 834 -1.20 49.49 -25.30
C HIS A 834 0.09 48.66 -25.33
N SER A 835 0.05 47.41 -24.86
CA SER A 835 1.16 46.46 -24.92
C SER A 835 0.70 45.12 -25.47
N VAL A 836 1.47 44.57 -26.39
CA VAL A 836 1.15 43.30 -27.09
C VAL A 836 2.36 42.38 -27.11
N THR A 837 2.13 41.07 -27.12
CA THR A 837 3.22 40.08 -27.24
C THR A 837 3.40 39.70 -28.70
N VAL A 838 4.64 39.56 -29.18
CA VAL A 838 4.90 39.11 -30.55
C VAL A 838 4.83 37.58 -30.62
N ALA A 839 3.85 37.07 -31.35
CA ALA A 839 3.63 35.64 -31.57
C ALA A 839 4.33 35.13 -32.84
N GLY A 840 4.52 35.98 -33.84
CA GLY A 840 5.20 35.62 -35.08
C GLY A 840 5.62 36.80 -35.94
N VAL A 841 6.47 36.55 -36.94
CA VAL A 841 7.11 37.56 -37.79
C VAL A 841 7.30 37.04 -39.22
N ASN A 842 7.29 37.98 -40.18
CA ASN A 842 7.68 37.72 -41.56
C ASN A 842 8.21 39.01 -42.21
N SER A 843 9.53 39.13 -42.34
CA SER A 843 10.16 40.28 -42.98
C SER A 843 10.17 40.28 -44.50
N GLU A 844 9.96 39.13 -45.15
CA GLU A 844 9.79 39.08 -46.60
C GLU A 844 8.53 39.87 -47.01
N GLU A 845 7.47 39.79 -46.20
CA GLU A 845 6.20 40.49 -46.42
C GLU A 845 6.02 41.74 -45.54
N LEU A 846 6.95 42.02 -44.62
CA LEU A 846 6.84 43.06 -43.59
C LEU A 846 5.53 42.93 -42.80
N LYS A 847 5.33 41.78 -42.15
CA LYS A 847 4.17 41.47 -41.33
C LYS A 847 4.58 41.00 -39.94
N ILE A 848 3.71 41.25 -38.98
CA ILE A 848 3.88 40.83 -37.59
C ILE A 848 2.57 40.23 -37.07
N GLY A 849 2.69 39.10 -36.39
CA GLY A 849 1.61 38.41 -35.69
C GLY A 849 1.74 38.69 -34.20
N ILE A 850 0.67 39.16 -33.57
CA ILE A 850 0.67 39.55 -32.16
C ILE A 850 -0.44 38.85 -31.39
N SER A 851 -0.16 38.52 -30.14
CA SER A 851 -1.17 38.26 -29.11
C SER A 851 -1.61 39.61 -28.56
N ASP A 852 -2.89 39.90 -28.68
CA ASP A 852 -3.45 41.21 -28.39
C ASP A 852 -4.48 41.10 -27.26
N PRO A 853 -4.05 41.37 -26.01
CA PRO A 853 -4.86 41.02 -24.85
C PRO A 853 -6.17 41.84 -24.74
N ILE A 854 -6.36 42.90 -25.55
CA ILE A 854 -7.60 43.70 -25.60
C ILE A 854 -8.53 43.22 -26.73
N TRP A 855 -7.94 42.83 -27.86
CA TRP A 855 -8.62 42.70 -29.14
C TRP A 855 -8.28 41.39 -29.84
N ASP A 856 -9.27 40.51 -29.96
CA ASP A 856 -9.23 39.38 -30.90
C ASP A 856 -9.68 39.82 -32.30
N ALA A 857 -8.97 40.79 -32.91
CA ALA A 857 -9.50 41.50 -34.07
C ALA A 857 -9.72 40.57 -35.28
N PHE A 858 -8.88 39.55 -35.46
CA PHE A 858 -9.04 38.55 -36.49
C PHE A 858 -10.21 37.61 -36.20
N GLU A 859 -10.33 37.07 -34.99
CA GLU A 859 -11.43 36.19 -34.59
C GLU A 859 -12.79 36.89 -34.71
N ASN A 860 -12.82 38.19 -34.37
CA ASN A 860 -14.00 39.05 -34.49
C ASN A 860 -14.22 39.60 -35.92
N GLY A 861 -13.39 39.22 -36.89
CA GLY A 861 -13.53 39.57 -38.30
C GLY A 861 -13.30 41.05 -38.63
N LEU A 862 -12.62 41.79 -37.74
CA LEU A 862 -12.25 43.20 -37.93
C LEU A 862 -11.06 43.37 -38.87
N ILE A 863 -10.13 42.41 -38.86
CA ILE A 863 -8.98 42.35 -39.77
C ILE A 863 -9.02 41.09 -40.64
N PRO A 864 -8.45 41.15 -41.87
CA PRO A 864 -8.57 40.06 -42.84
C PRO A 864 -7.54 38.92 -42.65
N GLN A 865 -6.55 39.09 -41.78
CA GLN A 865 -5.44 38.14 -41.59
C GLN A 865 -5.17 37.94 -40.10
N GLY A 866 -4.90 36.69 -39.74
CA GLY A 866 -4.62 36.26 -38.38
C GLY A 866 -4.55 34.74 -38.33
N ARG A 867 -4.42 34.20 -37.11
CA ARG A 867 -4.19 32.79 -36.87
C ARG A 867 -4.96 32.33 -35.63
N VAL A 868 -5.85 31.37 -35.85
CA VAL A 868 -6.61 30.66 -34.81
C VAL A 868 -6.37 29.15 -35.02
N PRO A 869 -5.34 28.57 -34.39
CA PRO A 869 -4.92 27.19 -34.65
C PRO A 869 -6.02 26.17 -34.33
N ILE A 870 -6.73 26.41 -33.23
CA ILE A 870 -7.90 25.63 -32.81
C ILE A 870 -9.13 26.46 -33.08
N PRO A 871 -10.02 26.06 -34.01
CA PRO A 871 -11.27 26.76 -34.18
C PRO A 871 -12.09 26.73 -32.89
N HIS A 872 -12.31 27.89 -32.29
CA HIS A 872 -13.22 28.08 -31.16
C HIS A 872 -14.18 29.22 -31.49
N ALA A 873 -15.18 29.41 -30.64
CA ALA A 873 -16.17 30.46 -30.83
C ALA A 873 -15.79 31.68 -30.00
N HIS A 874 -15.51 32.80 -30.66
CA HIS A 874 -15.59 34.11 -30.04
C HIS A 874 -17.05 34.43 -29.65
N VAL A 875 -17.50 33.95 -28.49
CA VAL A 875 -18.83 34.27 -27.98
C VAL A 875 -18.73 35.56 -27.17
N ALA A 876 -19.33 36.64 -27.67
CA ALA A 876 -19.53 37.86 -26.89
C ALA A 876 -20.60 37.62 -25.80
N PRO A 877 -20.21 37.64 -24.50
CA PRO A 877 -20.94 38.44 -23.50
C PRO A 877 -19.94 39.15 -22.54
N PRO A 878 -20.39 39.93 -21.53
CA PRO A 878 -19.53 40.87 -20.78
C PRO A 878 -18.46 40.16 -19.93
N PRO A 879 -17.38 40.86 -19.54
CA PRO A 879 -16.28 40.33 -18.73
C PRO A 879 -16.77 39.50 -17.53
N PRO A 880 -16.12 38.36 -17.20
CA PRO A 880 -14.85 37.87 -17.75
C PRO A 880 -14.92 37.15 -19.11
N TYR A 881 -13.92 37.35 -19.99
CA TYR A 881 -13.74 36.53 -21.21
C TYR A 881 -12.59 35.54 -21.01
N ILE A 882 -12.91 34.38 -20.43
CA ILE A 882 -11.90 33.39 -20.01
C ILE A 882 -11.51 32.38 -21.10
N THR A 883 -12.03 32.51 -22.33
CA THR A 883 -11.79 31.52 -23.39
C THR A 883 -10.30 31.40 -23.71
N HIS A 884 -9.60 32.51 -23.88
CA HIS A 884 -8.16 32.50 -24.19
C HIS A 884 -7.26 32.33 -22.96
N ASN A 885 -7.82 32.13 -21.76
CA ASN A 885 -7.01 31.66 -20.61
C ASN A 885 -6.53 30.22 -20.80
N ASP A 886 -7.21 29.47 -21.66
CA ASP A 886 -6.68 28.21 -22.16
C ASP A 886 -5.66 28.52 -23.26
N ALA A 887 -4.37 28.35 -22.97
CA ALA A 887 -3.27 28.61 -23.91
C ALA A 887 -3.31 27.72 -25.17
N ALA A 888 -4.23 26.74 -25.25
CA ALA A 888 -4.54 26.04 -26.49
C ALA A 888 -5.44 26.89 -27.43
N LEU A 889 -6.31 27.73 -26.88
CA LEU A 889 -7.21 28.60 -27.61
C LEU A 889 -6.57 29.99 -27.73
N VAL A 890 -5.99 30.29 -28.90
CA VAL A 890 -5.34 31.58 -29.17
C VAL A 890 -5.89 32.22 -30.45
N SER A 891 -5.84 33.56 -30.51
CA SER A 891 -6.17 34.36 -31.70
C SER A 891 -5.09 35.39 -32.02
N HIS A 892 -4.04 34.97 -32.73
CA HIS A 892 -3.00 35.92 -33.14
C HIS A 892 -3.44 36.80 -34.30
N ASP A 893 -3.37 38.10 -34.10
CA ASP A 893 -3.71 39.11 -35.09
C ASP A 893 -2.50 39.45 -35.98
N ILE A 894 -2.69 39.52 -37.31
CA ILE A 894 -1.60 39.84 -38.25
C ILE A 894 -1.78 41.25 -38.82
N TYR A 895 -0.77 42.09 -38.62
CA TYR A 895 -0.71 43.46 -39.11
C TYR A 895 0.43 43.67 -40.11
N ASP A 896 0.21 44.58 -41.08
CA ASP A 896 1.28 45.06 -41.97
C ASP A 896 2.17 46.06 -41.22
N VAL A 897 3.49 45.92 -41.39
CA VAL A 897 4.50 46.80 -40.82
C VAL A 897 4.81 47.91 -41.83
N MET A 898 4.65 49.17 -41.40
CA MET A 898 4.99 50.33 -42.23
C MET A 898 6.01 51.25 -41.54
N ASN A 899 7.09 51.57 -42.25
CA ASN A 899 8.09 52.51 -41.75
C ASN A 899 7.53 53.94 -41.70
N VAL A 900 7.72 54.63 -40.58
CA VAL A 900 7.39 56.05 -40.44
C VAL A 900 8.51 56.86 -41.06
N THR A 901 8.20 57.69 -42.06
CA THR A 901 9.21 58.54 -42.70
C THR A 901 9.53 59.74 -41.81
N LEU A 902 10.81 59.79 -41.41
CA LEU A 902 11.42 60.68 -40.42
C LEU A 902 11.14 62.18 -40.64
N THR A 903 10.18 62.73 -39.91
CA THR A 903 10.29 64.09 -39.39
C THR A 903 11.12 64.05 -38.10
N PRO A 904 11.97 65.07 -37.82
CA PRO A 904 12.66 65.15 -36.53
C PRO A 904 11.65 65.10 -35.37
N GLY A 905 11.82 64.15 -34.44
CA GLY A 905 10.92 63.97 -33.29
C GLY A 905 9.81 62.93 -33.48
N SER A 906 9.94 62.01 -34.43
CA SER A 906 9.01 60.87 -34.55
C SER A 906 9.05 59.97 -33.30
N PRO A 907 7.88 59.53 -32.79
CA PRO A 907 7.79 58.73 -31.57
C PRO A 907 8.28 57.28 -31.74
N GLY A 908 8.43 56.79 -32.97
CA GLY A 908 8.94 55.45 -33.27
C GLY A 908 9.36 55.29 -34.73
N ARG A 909 9.88 54.10 -35.09
CA ARG A 909 10.44 53.84 -36.43
C ARG A 909 9.43 53.26 -37.41
N TRP A 910 8.42 52.57 -36.91
CA TRP A 910 7.41 51.88 -37.71
C TRP A 910 6.08 51.81 -36.96
N ILE A 911 5.02 51.51 -37.69
CA ILE A 911 3.65 51.42 -37.20
C ILE A 911 3.04 50.07 -37.52
N LEU A 912 2.05 49.69 -36.73
CA LEU A 912 1.08 48.65 -37.10
C LEU A 912 0.01 49.29 -37.98
N HIS A 913 0.01 48.95 -39.27
CA HIS A 913 -0.93 49.54 -40.21
C HIS A 913 -2.35 49.05 -39.96
N LEU A 914 -3.31 49.98 -39.88
CA LEU A 914 -4.74 49.69 -39.66
C LEU A 914 -5.06 48.98 -38.34
N TYR A 915 -4.20 49.15 -37.33
CA TYR A 915 -4.47 48.68 -35.98
C TYR A 915 -5.77 49.30 -35.40
N PRO A 916 -6.73 48.50 -34.88
CA PRO A 916 -7.97 48.99 -34.28
C PRO A 916 -7.72 49.84 -33.01
N GLY A 917 -8.53 50.87 -32.72
CA GLY A 917 -8.44 51.60 -31.43
C GLY A 917 -8.41 53.14 -31.46
N GLY A 918 -8.58 53.81 -32.62
CA GLY A 918 -8.74 55.27 -32.65
C GLY A 918 -10.04 55.76 -31.96
N PRO A 919 -10.10 56.96 -31.37
CA PRO A 919 -11.18 57.33 -30.44
C PRO A 919 -12.54 57.53 -31.14
N GLY A 920 -13.49 56.65 -30.79
CA GLY A 920 -14.94 56.81 -30.98
C GLY A 920 -15.66 55.64 -31.66
N ASP A 921 -16.08 54.64 -30.87
CA ASP A 921 -17.07 53.57 -31.16
C ASP A 921 -16.63 52.45 -32.17
N PRO A 922 -16.95 51.17 -31.90
CA PRO A 922 -16.25 49.97 -32.38
C PRO A 922 -16.55 49.55 -33.84
N VAL A 923 -16.91 50.48 -34.72
CA VAL A 923 -17.24 50.15 -36.13
C VAL A 923 -16.70 51.19 -37.14
N ALA A 924 -15.90 52.17 -36.74
CA ALA A 924 -15.42 53.22 -37.65
C ALA A 924 -13.96 53.01 -38.10
N TRP A 925 -13.82 52.36 -39.26
CA TRP A 925 -12.66 52.43 -40.16
C TRP A 925 -12.04 53.84 -40.25
N PRO A 926 -10.72 53.95 -40.51
CA PRO A 926 -9.77 54.77 -39.75
C PRO A 926 -10.23 56.22 -39.58
N SER A 927 -10.21 56.70 -38.33
CA SER A 927 -10.20 58.14 -38.04
C SER A 927 -8.91 58.71 -38.63
N ILE A 928 -9.02 59.28 -39.84
CA ILE A 928 -7.92 59.79 -40.67
C ILE A 928 -6.90 60.56 -39.82
N GLY A 929 -5.73 59.95 -39.58
CA GLY A 929 -4.53 60.61 -39.04
C GLY A 929 -3.92 60.08 -37.74
N TRP A 930 -4.50 59.09 -37.05
CA TRP A 930 -3.87 58.42 -35.90
C TRP A 930 -3.05 57.21 -36.33
N TYR A 931 -1.90 57.01 -35.71
CA TYR A 931 -0.93 55.94 -36.00
C TYR A 931 -0.64 55.16 -34.71
N ALA A 932 -0.75 53.83 -34.78
CA ALA A 932 -0.29 52.90 -33.75
C ALA A 932 1.22 52.69 -33.93
N VAL A 933 2.02 53.46 -33.21
CA VAL A 933 3.47 53.52 -33.33
C VAL A 933 4.09 52.57 -32.31
N VAL A 934 5.05 51.76 -32.73
CA VAL A 934 5.85 50.96 -31.79
C VAL A 934 6.91 51.86 -31.16
N GLU A 935 6.78 52.05 -29.85
CA GLU A 935 7.62 52.96 -29.05
C GLU A 935 8.80 52.23 -28.44
N ASP A 936 8.55 51.05 -27.87
CA ASP A 936 9.53 50.26 -27.15
C ASP A 936 9.31 48.77 -27.42
N ALA A 937 10.39 47.99 -27.36
CA ALA A 937 10.35 46.53 -27.24
C ALA A 937 10.98 46.17 -25.90
N VAL A 938 10.17 45.63 -24.97
CA VAL A 938 10.61 45.06 -23.70
C VAL A 938 10.89 43.58 -23.96
N ILE A 939 12.14 43.15 -23.80
CA ILE A 939 12.60 41.84 -24.24
C ILE A 939 13.09 41.05 -23.04
N THR A 940 12.53 39.87 -22.84
CA THR A 940 13.08 38.90 -21.87
C THR A 940 13.82 37.83 -22.65
N SER A 941 15.08 37.63 -22.31
CA SER A 941 15.97 36.72 -23.03
C SER A 941 16.66 35.75 -22.08
N PRO A 942 16.87 34.48 -22.47
CA PRO A 942 17.78 33.62 -21.74
C PRO A 942 19.17 34.26 -21.74
N LEU A 943 19.86 34.17 -20.61
CA LEU A 943 21.24 34.56 -20.50
C LEU A 943 22.06 33.69 -21.46
N ALA A 944 22.85 34.33 -22.30
CA ALA A 944 23.65 33.64 -23.32
C ALA A 944 24.47 32.49 -22.72
N VAL A 945 24.12 31.26 -23.07
CA VAL A 945 24.89 30.08 -22.68
C VAL A 945 26.05 29.92 -23.66
N HIS A 946 27.27 29.95 -23.13
CA HIS A 946 28.49 29.66 -23.87
C HIS A 946 28.92 28.23 -23.53
N ASP A 947 29.06 27.35 -24.52
CA ASP A 947 29.38 25.93 -24.26
C ASP A 947 30.03 25.27 -25.49
N VAL A 948 31.27 24.78 -25.35
CA VAL A 948 32.05 24.14 -26.41
C VAL A 948 32.58 22.75 -26.02
N ALA A 949 31.91 21.73 -26.53
CA ALA A 949 32.20 20.34 -26.24
C ALA A 949 33.22 19.70 -27.22
N ILE A 950 34.01 18.75 -26.70
CA ILE A 950 34.67 17.70 -27.50
C ILE A 950 33.86 16.41 -27.35
N VAL A 951 32.96 16.13 -28.29
CA VAL A 951 32.03 15.00 -28.17
C VAL A 951 32.62 13.66 -28.63
N ASN A 952 33.68 13.65 -29.44
CA ASN A 952 34.30 12.41 -29.89
C ASN A 952 35.76 12.61 -30.33
N VAL A 953 36.60 11.60 -30.05
CA VAL A 953 37.97 11.48 -30.55
C VAL A 953 38.17 10.04 -31.01
N THR A 954 38.60 9.84 -32.26
CA THR A 954 38.86 8.49 -32.80
C THR A 954 40.10 8.45 -33.70
N THR A 955 40.94 7.44 -33.52
CA THR A 955 42.14 7.18 -34.34
C THR A 955 41.81 6.43 -35.63
N CYS A 956 42.16 6.98 -36.79
CA CYS A 956 41.98 6.38 -38.13
C CYS A 956 40.67 5.60 -38.29
N ARG A 957 39.54 6.23 -37.90
CA ARG A 957 38.19 5.62 -37.99
C ARG A 957 38.01 4.37 -37.10
N GLY A 958 38.62 4.38 -35.91
CA GLY A 958 38.50 3.33 -34.89
C GLY A 958 39.59 2.26 -34.97
N ALA A 959 40.72 2.54 -35.62
CA ALA A 959 41.87 1.63 -35.64
C ALA A 959 42.47 1.50 -34.23
N THR A 960 42.73 0.26 -33.80
CA THR A 960 43.36 -0.07 -32.51
C THR A 960 44.88 -0.16 -32.60
N VAL A 961 45.43 -0.18 -33.82
CA VAL A 961 46.86 -0.12 -34.09
C VAL A 961 47.19 1.12 -34.92
N ILE A 962 48.40 1.65 -34.75
CA ILE A 962 48.92 2.70 -35.61
C ILE A 962 50.32 2.37 -36.08
N HIS A 963 50.55 2.45 -37.39
CA HIS A 963 51.83 2.07 -37.95
C HIS A 963 52.90 3.13 -37.69
N GLU A 964 54.16 2.69 -37.60
CA GLU A 964 55.29 3.60 -37.44
C GLU A 964 55.58 4.39 -38.72
N ASN A 965 56.13 5.60 -38.55
CA ASN A 965 56.57 6.46 -39.66
C ASN A 965 55.48 6.79 -40.71
N VAL A 966 54.20 6.75 -40.32
CA VAL A 966 53.08 7.23 -41.14
C VAL A 966 52.48 8.51 -40.53
N THR A 967 51.68 9.22 -41.33
CA THR A 967 50.87 10.33 -40.83
C THR A 967 49.45 9.83 -40.61
N ALA A 968 49.12 9.57 -39.35
CA ALA A 968 47.80 9.11 -38.94
C ALA A 968 46.79 10.26 -38.87
N CYS A 969 45.53 9.94 -39.07
CA CYS A 969 44.42 10.87 -38.88
C CYS A 969 43.72 10.60 -37.56
N ILE A 970 43.57 11.61 -36.70
CA ILE A 970 42.71 11.56 -35.51
C ILE A 970 41.50 12.43 -35.80
N ASN A 971 40.32 11.81 -35.93
CA ASN A 971 39.08 12.55 -36.12
C ASN A 971 38.58 13.01 -34.76
N VAL A 972 38.49 14.33 -34.60
CA VAL A 972 37.90 14.97 -33.43
C VAL A 972 36.60 15.64 -33.86
N THR A 973 35.52 15.33 -33.17
CA THR A 973 34.25 16.03 -33.31
C THR A 973 34.11 17.03 -32.20
N VAL A 974 33.91 18.28 -32.58
CA VAL A 974 33.65 19.40 -31.69
C VAL A 974 32.21 19.89 -31.90
N THR A 975 31.57 20.36 -30.85
CA THR A 975 30.22 20.92 -30.90
C THR A 975 30.22 22.25 -30.16
N ASN A 976 29.41 23.20 -30.63
CA ASN A 976 28.99 24.33 -29.82
C ASN A 976 27.60 24.00 -29.28
N GLU A 977 27.51 23.71 -27.99
CA GLU A 977 26.26 23.34 -27.30
C GLU A 977 25.54 24.58 -26.73
N GLY A 978 26.19 25.75 -26.81
CA GLY A 978 25.65 27.03 -26.37
C GLY A 978 24.79 27.75 -27.40
N ASP A 979 24.22 28.89 -27.00
CA ASP A 979 23.28 29.71 -27.76
C ASP A 979 23.97 30.82 -28.58
N VAL A 980 25.28 30.99 -28.40
CA VAL A 980 26.09 32.01 -29.06
C VAL A 980 27.02 31.38 -30.07
N THR A 981 27.26 32.04 -31.20
CA THR A 981 28.30 31.58 -32.15
C THR A 981 29.68 31.69 -31.50
N GLU A 982 30.33 30.55 -31.29
CA GLU A 982 31.60 30.46 -30.61
C GLU A 982 32.79 30.37 -31.54
N THR A 983 33.92 30.92 -31.10
CA THR A 983 35.22 30.80 -31.79
C THR A 983 36.30 30.34 -30.83
N PHE A 984 36.75 29.09 -30.99
CA PHE A 984 37.66 28.43 -30.05
C PHE A 984 38.70 27.55 -30.75
N ASN A 985 39.75 27.17 -30.03
CA ASN A 985 40.81 26.30 -30.53
C ASN A 985 40.67 24.91 -29.91
N ALA A 986 40.62 23.85 -30.71
CA ALA A 986 40.75 22.48 -30.20
C ALA A 986 42.17 21.96 -30.46
N THR A 987 42.74 21.28 -29.48
CA THR A 987 44.08 20.69 -29.54
C THR A 987 43.99 19.19 -29.29
N THR A 988 44.59 18.37 -30.15
CA THR A 988 44.69 16.92 -29.98
C THR A 988 46.04 16.53 -29.39
N TYR A 989 46.09 15.50 -28.56
CA TYR A 989 47.28 15.00 -27.89
C TYR A 989 47.45 13.50 -28.07
N TRP A 990 48.71 13.05 -27.98
CA TRP A 990 49.02 11.67 -27.60
C TRP A 990 49.70 11.66 -26.24
N ASN A 991 49.18 10.89 -25.30
CA ASN A 991 49.47 10.96 -23.87
C ASN A 991 49.37 12.41 -23.37
N THR A 992 50.51 13.11 -23.25
CA THR A 992 50.59 14.53 -22.83
C THR A 992 51.22 15.43 -23.89
N THR A 993 51.54 14.90 -25.07
CA THR A 993 52.25 15.64 -26.14
C THR A 993 51.24 16.14 -27.17
N ALA A 994 51.20 17.45 -27.40
CA ALA A 994 50.33 18.06 -28.39
C ALA A 994 50.70 17.62 -29.82
N ILE A 995 49.68 17.30 -30.62
CA ILE A 995 49.79 16.88 -32.01
C ILE A 995 49.57 18.08 -32.94
N GLN A 996 48.39 18.67 -32.84
CA GLN A 996 47.96 19.77 -33.69
C GLN A 996 46.84 20.55 -32.99
N THR A 997 46.78 21.85 -33.24
CA THR A 997 45.70 22.75 -32.82
C THR A 997 45.01 23.31 -34.06
N ILE A 998 43.67 23.34 -34.05
CA ILE A 998 42.84 23.89 -35.13
C ILE A 998 41.81 24.83 -34.49
N GLN A 999 41.55 25.96 -35.15
CA GLN A 999 40.52 26.92 -34.75
C GLN A 999 39.20 26.61 -35.43
N PHE A 1000 38.11 26.68 -34.68
CA PHE A 1000 36.74 26.52 -35.14
C PHE A 1000 35.95 27.80 -34.89
N THR A 1001 34.98 28.05 -35.77
CA THR A 1001 33.91 29.03 -35.57
C THR A 1001 32.61 28.31 -35.86
N LEU A 1002 31.78 28.10 -34.83
CA LEU A 1002 30.57 27.28 -34.92
C LEU A 1002 29.35 28.08 -34.44
N PRO A 1003 28.28 28.18 -35.24
CA PRO A 1003 26.98 28.66 -34.75
C PRO A 1003 26.46 27.79 -33.59
N SER A 1004 25.45 28.29 -32.87
CA SER A 1004 24.75 27.52 -31.85
C SER A 1004 24.27 26.16 -32.38
N ALA A 1005 24.38 25.12 -31.54
CA ALA A 1005 24.03 23.72 -31.82
C ALA A 1005 24.75 23.08 -33.03
N ALA A 1006 25.81 23.71 -33.56
CA ALA A 1006 26.53 23.18 -34.71
C ALA A 1006 27.70 22.28 -34.29
N SER A 1007 27.82 21.12 -34.94
CA SER A 1007 28.98 20.22 -34.79
C SER A 1007 29.88 20.21 -36.02
N ASN A 1008 31.17 19.95 -35.81
CA ASN A 1008 32.14 19.76 -36.88
C ASN A 1008 33.13 18.65 -36.53
N SER A 1009 33.33 17.70 -37.45
CA SER A 1009 34.33 16.63 -37.30
C SER A 1009 35.51 16.86 -38.24
N THR A 1010 36.70 17.00 -37.68
CA THR A 1010 37.92 17.34 -38.44
C THR A 1010 39.08 16.41 -38.12
N CYS A 1011 39.88 16.11 -39.15
CA CYS A 1011 41.08 15.27 -39.07
C CYS A 1011 42.31 16.05 -38.59
N PHE A 1012 42.82 15.71 -37.41
CA PHE A 1012 44.10 16.18 -36.86
C PHE A 1012 45.22 15.22 -37.29
N ARG A 1013 46.29 15.75 -37.90
CA ARG A 1013 47.36 14.95 -38.50
C ARG A 1013 48.44 14.62 -37.48
N TRP A 1014 48.57 13.34 -37.14
CA TRP A 1014 49.55 12.81 -36.20
C TRP A 1014 50.74 12.15 -36.90
N ASN A 1015 51.93 12.70 -36.73
CA ASN A 1015 53.17 12.08 -37.20
C ASN A 1015 53.67 11.04 -36.19
N THR A 1016 53.68 9.75 -36.57
CA THR A 1016 54.07 8.64 -35.70
C THR A 1016 55.57 8.32 -35.72
N THR A 1017 56.39 9.17 -36.36
CA THR A 1017 57.85 8.97 -36.43
C THR A 1017 58.47 9.03 -35.02
N GLY A 1018 59.24 8.00 -34.68
CA GLY A 1018 59.98 7.95 -33.40
C GLY A 1018 59.17 7.46 -32.20
N LEU A 1019 57.93 7.00 -32.40
CA LEU A 1019 57.20 6.27 -31.37
C LEU A 1019 57.91 4.94 -31.05
N THR A 1020 57.82 4.51 -29.80
CA THR A 1020 58.32 3.21 -29.36
C THR A 1020 57.28 2.14 -29.73
N LEU A 1021 57.66 1.17 -30.54
CA LEU A 1021 56.75 0.14 -31.03
C LEU A 1021 56.29 -0.80 -29.90
N TYR A 1022 55.10 -1.35 -30.11
CA TYR A 1022 54.34 -2.24 -29.22
C TYR A 1022 54.06 -1.63 -27.85
N ARG A 1023 53.99 -0.30 -27.77
CA ARG A 1023 53.46 0.45 -26.63
C ARG A 1023 52.13 1.10 -26.97
N ASN A 1024 51.31 1.23 -25.94
CA ASN A 1024 50.02 1.87 -26.01
C ASN A 1024 50.18 3.38 -25.82
N TYR A 1025 49.50 4.14 -26.67
CA TYR A 1025 49.44 5.59 -26.68
C TYR A 1025 47.98 6.00 -26.52
N THR A 1026 47.69 6.79 -25.49
CA THR A 1026 46.35 7.36 -25.28
C THR A 1026 46.16 8.55 -26.19
N VAL A 1027 45.03 8.66 -26.88
CA VAL A 1027 44.71 9.82 -27.71
C VAL A 1027 43.59 10.62 -27.04
N SER A 1028 43.73 11.94 -27.04
CA SER A 1028 42.75 12.84 -26.43
C SER A 1028 42.68 14.16 -27.19
N ALA A 1029 41.63 14.94 -26.96
CA ALA A 1029 41.54 16.31 -27.42
C ALA A 1029 40.94 17.21 -26.33
N SER A 1030 41.33 18.49 -26.36
CA SER A 1030 40.84 19.51 -25.45
C SER A 1030 40.55 20.82 -26.17
N ALA A 1031 39.49 21.53 -25.77
CA ALA A 1031 39.29 22.94 -26.05
C ALA A 1031 39.49 23.76 -24.76
N PRO A 1032 40.18 24.91 -24.79
CA PRO A 1032 40.13 25.87 -23.68
C PRO A 1032 38.71 26.42 -23.54
N PRO A 1033 38.25 26.71 -22.31
CA PRO A 1033 36.95 27.33 -22.13
C PRO A 1033 36.86 28.69 -22.82
N VAL A 1034 35.71 28.96 -23.45
CA VAL A 1034 35.36 30.28 -23.97
C VAL A 1034 34.89 31.20 -22.83
N PRO A 1035 34.98 32.53 -22.99
CA PRO A 1035 34.51 33.44 -21.94
C PRO A 1035 33.02 33.25 -21.64
N GLY A 1036 32.66 33.03 -20.37
CA GLY A 1036 31.27 32.85 -19.95
C GLY A 1036 30.80 31.39 -19.93
N GLU A 1037 31.65 30.45 -20.33
CA GLU A 1037 31.33 29.02 -20.32
C GLU A 1037 31.38 28.42 -18.91
N ALA A 1038 30.28 27.75 -18.53
CA ALA A 1038 30.06 27.18 -17.21
C ALA A 1038 30.32 25.67 -17.18
N ASP A 1039 29.81 24.91 -18.14
CA ASP A 1039 30.21 23.52 -18.33
C ASP A 1039 31.56 23.51 -19.06
N THR A 1040 32.57 22.97 -18.40
CA THR A 1040 33.93 22.89 -18.97
C THR A 1040 34.47 21.46 -18.95
N ALA A 1041 33.64 20.51 -18.51
CA ALA A 1041 34.04 19.14 -18.26
C ALA A 1041 34.15 18.36 -19.58
N ASP A 1042 33.24 18.64 -20.51
CA ASP A 1042 33.11 18.04 -21.83
C ASP A 1042 34.01 18.71 -22.89
N ASN A 1043 34.65 19.84 -22.57
CA ASN A 1043 35.73 20.42 -23.38
C ASN A 1043 36.95 19.49 -23.47
N ASN A 1044 36.99 18.40 -22.71
CA ASN A 1044 38.05 17.42 -22.72
C ASN A 1044 37.51 16.01 -22.99
N PHE A 1045 38.02 15.37 -24.04
CA PHE A 1045 37.68 13.98 -24.36
C PHE A 1045 38.94 13.13 -24.49
N THR A 1046 38.96 12.01 -23.79
CA THR A 1046 40.04 11.01 -23.89
C THR A 1046 39.47 9.73 -24.48
N ASP A 1047 39.95 9.36 -25.67
CA ASP A 1047 39.65 8.09 -26.30
C ASP A 1047 40.46 6.94 -25.65
N GLY A 1048 40.31 5.73 -26.16
CA GLY A 1048 41.11 4.59 -25.81
C GLY A 1048 42.60 4.72 -26.19
N THR A 1049 43.31 3.61 -25.99
CA THR A 1049 44.72 3.51 -26.37
C THR A 1049 44.88 2.86 -27.72
N VAL A 1050 45.75 3.42 -28.56
CA VAL A 1050 46.25 2.76 -29.77
C VAL A 1050 47.65 2.21 -29.56
N GLN A 1051 47.91 1.02 -30.10
CA GLN A 1051 49.25 0.44 -30.03
C GLN A 1051 50.06 0.84 -31.27
N ALA A 1052 51.23 1.44 -31.07
CA ALA A 1052 52.14 1.68 -32.17
C ALA A 1052 52.76 0.36 -32.64
N VAL A 1053 52.74 0.05 -33.94
CA VAL A 1053 53.22 -1.22 -34.51
C VAL A 1053 54.14 -0.99 -35.70
N MET A 1054 54.89 -2.02 -36.11
CA MET A 1054 55.64 -1.98 -37.36
C MET A 1054 54.68 -1.79 -38.55
N VAL A 1055 55.15 -1.17 -39.63
CA VAL A 1055 54.36 -1.07 -40.86
C VAL A 1055 54.05 -2.49 -41.36
N GLY A 1056 52.76 -2.80 -41.55
CA GLY A 1056 52.31 -4.12 -42.03
C GLY A 1056 51.91 -5.12 -40.94
N ASP A 1057 52.21 -4.89 -39.67
CA ASP A 1057 51.70 -5.74 -38.57
C ASP A 1057 50.30 -5.26 -38.19
N THR A 1058 49.28 -5.90 -38.74
CA THR A 1058 47.88 -5.43 -38.67
C THR A 1058 47.11 -6.02 -37.48
N ASN A 1059 47.64 -7.06 -36.87
CA ASN A 1059 47.04 -7.74 -35.72
C ASN A 1059 47.85 -7.56 -34.42
N ALA A 1060 48.96 -6.82 -34.49
CA ALA A 1060 49.88 -6.53 -33.39
C ALA A 1060 50.54 -7.77 -32.75
N ASP A 1061 50.71 -8.87 -33.49
CA ASP A 1061 51.34 -10.10 -33.00
C ASP A 1061 52.89 -10.07 -33.00
N ARG A 1062 53.46 -8.92 -33.39
CA ARG A 1062 54.90 -8.64 -33.52
C ARG A 1062 55.57 -9.24 -34.74
N ASN A 1063 54.82 -9.89 -35.63
CA ASN A 1063 55.33 -10.45 -36.87
C ASN A 1063 54.49 -9.92 -38.02
N VAL A 1064 55.15 -9.52 -39.10
CA VAL A 1064 54.47 -9.27 -40.38
C VAL A 1064 54.49 -10.57 -41.16
N ASP A 1065 53.45 -11.39 -41.02
CA ASP A 1065 53.40 -12.74 -41.60
C ASP A 1065 52.26 -12.91 -42.63
N LEU A 1066 51.95 -14.16 -43.00
CA LEU A 1066 50.92 -14.41 -44.02
C LEU A 1066 49.52 -14.03 -43.52
N LYS A 1067 49.28 -13.96 -42.21
CA LYS A 1067 48.01 -13.53 -41.64
C LYS A 1067 47.75 -12.06 -41.96
N ASP A 1068 48.75 -11.20 -41.84
CA ASP A 1068 48.61 -9.77 -42.13
C ASP A 1068 48.37 -9.52 -43.63
N VAL A 1069 49.20 -10.14 -44.47
CA VAL A 1069 49.06 -10.03 -45.93
C VAL A 1069 47.69 -10.55 -46.39
N PHE A 1070 47.23 -11.66 -45.81
CA PHE A 1070 45.94 -12.24 -46.14
C PHE A 1070 44.77 -11.39 -45.63
N ALA A 1071 44.88 -10.79 -44.45
CA ALA A 1071 43.86 -9.90 -43.90
C ALA A 1071 43.65 -8.68 -44.83
N VAL A 1072 44.73 -8.01 -45.24
CA VAL A 1072 44.64 -6.87 -46.17
C VAL A 1072 44.11 -7.31 -47.54
N ALA A 1073 44.49 -8.49 -48.04
CA ALA A 1073 43.96 -9.02 -49.30
C ALA A 1073 42.44 -9.25 -49.27
N LEU A 1074 41.91 -9.79 -48.17
CA LEU A 1074 40.48 -10.07 -48.01
C LEU A 1074 39.64 -8.78 -47.94
N ALA A 1075 40.20 -7.72 -47.36
CA ALA A 1075 39.55 -6.44 -47.21
C ALA A 1075 39.81 -5.47 -48.39
N TYR A 1076 40.55 -5.90 -49.41
CA TYR A 1076 40.91 -5.08 -50.57
C TYR A 1076 39.67 -4.50 -51.27
N GLY A 1077 39.69 -3.19 -51.50
CA GLY A 1077 38.60 -2.42 -52.11
C GLY A 1077 37.49 -2.01 -51.14
N SER A 1078 37.59 -2.36 -49.84
CA SER A 1078 36.62 -1.93 -48.84
C SER A 1078 36.91 -0.51 -48.33
N TYR A 1079 35.86 0.11 -47.78
CA TYR A 1079 35.82 1.49 -47.29
C TYR A 1079 34.86 1.55 -46.08
N PRO A 1080 34.86 2.62 -45.27
CA PRO A 1080 34.00 2.73 -44.10
C PRO A 1080 32.52 2.42 -44.39
N GLY A 1081 31.92 1.52 -43.61
CA GLY A 1081 30.54 1.03 -43.79
C GLY A 1081 30.41 -0.21 -44.69
N HIS A 1082 31.48 -0.62 -45.39
CA HIS A 1082 31.51 -1.86 -46.12
C HIS A 1082 31.65 -3.07 -45.17
N PRO A 1083 30.96 -4.21 -45.37
CA PRO A 1083 30.97 -5.34 -44.42
C PRO A 1083 32.36 -5.94 -44.11
N ASN A 1084 33.30 -5.83 -45.05
CA ASN A 1084 34.67 -6.30 -44.89
C ASN A 1084 35.65 -5.20 -44.43
N TRP A 1085 35.16 -4.01 -44.08
CA TRP A 1085 35.99 -2.92 -43.59
C TRP A 1085 36.59 -3.26 -42.23
N ASN A 1086 37.90 -3.09 -42.11
CA ASN A 1086 38.60 -3.15 -40.84
C ASN A 1086 39.62 -2.00 -40.80
N PRO A 1087 39.48 -1.04 -39.88
CA PRO A 1087 40.32 0.15 -39.84
C PRO A 1087 41.80 -0.15 -39.55
N ASN A 1088 42.13 -1.31 -38.96
CA ASN A 1088 43.54 -1.72 -38.77
C ASN A 1088 44.25 -2.11 -40.07
N LEU A 1089 43.52 -2.30 -41.16
CA LEU A 1089 44.05 -2.71 -42.46
C LEU A 1089 44.28 -1.50 -43.40
N ASP A 1090 43.76 -0.33 -43.05
CA ASP A 1090 44.02 0.95 -43.74
C ASP A 1090 45.31 1.58 -43.18
N ILE A 1091 46.44 1.03 -43.61
CA ILE A 1091 47.78 1.33 -43.07
C ILE A 1091 48.13 2.81 -43.20
N ASN A 1092 47.66 3.45 -44.27
CA ASN A 1092 47.96 4.84 -44.57
C ASN A 1092 46.85 5.83 -44.15
N CYS A 1093 45.73 5.31 -43.63
CA CYS A 1093 44.56 6.04 -43.16
C CYS A 1093 43.89 6.94 -44.22
N ASP A 1094 43.89 6.55 -45.50
CA ASP A 1094 43.23 7.32 -46.58
C ASP A 1094 41.73 7.00 -46.75
N GLY A 1095 41.21 6.05 -45.96
CA GLY A 1095 39.81 5.65 -45.96
C GLY A 1095 39.47 4.59 -47.00
N THR A 1096 40.48 3.99 -47.64
CA THR A 1096 40.30 2.88 -48.59
C THR A 1096 41.39 1.84 -48.40
N ILE A 1097 41.02 0.57 -48.30
CA ILE A 1097 42.03 -0.51 -48.28
C ILE A 1097 42.38 -0.84 -49.73
N ASP A 1098 43.49 -0.30 -50.22
CA ASP A 1098 43.88 -0.40 -51.62
C ASP A 1098 45.26 -1.05 -51.82
N LEU A 1099 45.82 -0.92 -53.03
CA LEU A 1099 47.13 -1.48 -53.32
C LEU A 1099 48.23 -0.88 -52.44
N LYS A 1100 48.11 0.36 -51.97
CA LYS A 1100 49.10 1.01 -51.12
C LYS A 1100 49.23 0.28 -49.79
N ASP A 1101 48.12 -0.10 -49.16
CA ASP A 1101 48.11 -0.84 -47.90
C ASP A 1101 48.64 -2.25 -48.11
N TYR A 1102 48.17 -2.92 -49.18
CA TYR A 1102 48.65 -4.26 -49.53
C TYR A 1102 50.17 -4.28 -49.80
N PHE A 1103 50.68 -3.31 -50.55
CA PHE A 1103 52.10 -3.17 -50.82
C PHE A 1103 52.89 -2.83 -49.55
N ALA A 1104 52.35 -1.99 -48.66
CA ALA A 1104 52.99 -1.65 -47.40
C ALA A 1104 53.16 -2.88 -46.50
N THR A 1105 52.15 -3.74 -46.41
CA THR A 1105 52.24 -5.02 -45.69
C THR A 1105 53.23 -5.98 -46.35
N ALA A 1106 53.11 -6.18 -47.66
CA ALA A 1106 53.94 -7.13 -48.40
C ALA A 1106 55.43 -6.74 -48.41
N LEU A 1107 55.73 -5.44 -48.44
CA LEU A 1107 57.11 -4.93 -48.40
C LEU A 1107 57.81 -5.25 -47.07
N ASN A 1108 57.05 -5.30 -45.97
CA ASN A 1108 57.56 -5.58 -44.63
C ASN A 1108 57.39 -7.06 -44.22
N TYR A 1109 56.94 -7.92 -45.13
CA TYR A 1109 56.75 -9.35 -44.87
C TYR A 1109 58.02 -10.02 -44.36
N GLY A 1110 57.90 -10.76 -43.26
CA GLY A 1110 59.00 -11.43 -42.55
C GLY A 1110 59.69 -10.55 -41.51
N ALA A 1111 59.26 -9.29 -41.31
CA ALA A 1111 59.72 -8.48 -40.19
C ALA A 1111 59.18 -9.02 -38.87
N THR A 1112 60.03 -9.02 -37.84
CA THR A 1112 59.70 -9.48 -36.48
C THR A 1112 60.26 -8.51 -35.45
N TYR A 1113 59.46 -8.14 -34.45
CA TYR A 1113 59.90 -7.29 -33.34
C TYR A 1113 60.16 -8.12 -32.07
N PRO A 1114 61.36 -8.00 -31.45
CA PRO A 1114 61.79 -8.86 -30.35
C PRO A 1114 61.03 -8.69 -29.02
#